data_AF-A0A938SAL5-F1
#
_entry.id   AF-A0A938SAL5-F1
#
_cell.length_a   1.000
_cell.length_b   1.000
_cell.length_c   1.000
_cell.angle_alpha   90.00
_cell.angle_beta   90.00
_cell.angle_gamma   90.00
#
_symmetry.space_group_name_H-M   'P 1'
#
loop_
_entity.id
_entity.type
_entity.pdbx_description
1 polymer ?
#
loop_
_entity_poly.entity_id
_entity_poly.type
_entity_poly.pdbx_seq_one_letter_code
_entity_poly.pdbx_strand_id
1 'polypeptide(L)'
;MTTRMSSVWTWGVLLAILGRVDAADALTATARQILDAAGVKGGLIVHLGCGDGKLTAALRASDSFLVHGLDPDAKNVETARAHIRSLGLYGKVSVDQLRGNHLPYADNLVNLLVCEYARERVSESEMTRVLAPGGVALSVNPKSKIPNPKSVKPRPEGVDEWTHFLHDASGNPVAHDRVVGPPRHLQWTSDPPYTRSHEHTPSVAAVVSTDGRLFYIADEAPVSSMLRSAQWHLVARDAYNGVLLWKRPIAQWWPHICGWTQGPRQLQRKLVAVGKRVYVTLGFHAPLSALDAATGETLRVYDQTHGTEEVVWHKGTLLLVVRSVTPERVAELDKWVQLSKEKKSPLHSRETIEPLLKQFRGIEGKAEMAVLALEADTGRMLWKKAGADVDGLRPVSLRAIGDRVLLQKAQNVVSLDLKTGKEQWTAACAAPLRVVGDRAVVCADGKTVAAFSTETGEALWTQKPLLSDVRDAFLIRGSLWLGGFKPYSTGRQKHTGPAWGPYFVTQHDLATGAVLKEINPENPSHHHRCYANKATDRYIVGGRRGTEFIDIQTGEVFWHSWARGVCQYGVMPCNGLLYCPPHACGCYVTTKLSGFNALAGQRSEVRGQTSETGRLERGPAFSGISKLKSQISETGDWATYRHDAARSGATRSAVPVKLKAAWQTALSGNLTPPTVAGGKVFVASVDEHRVCALDADSGKAGWDFTAGGRVDSPPTVFGEQALFGCRDGH
;
A
#
# COMPACT_ATOMS: atom_id res chain seq x y z
N MET A 1 -42.55 -3.85 -73.29
CA MET A 1 -41.95 -5.12 -72.83
C MET A 1 -41.26 -4.85 -71.50
N THR A 2 -41.71 -5.50 -70.41
CA THR A 2 -40.92 -6.07 -69.27
C THR A 2 -39.79 -5.20 -68.65
N THR A 3 -39.64 -4.93 -67.35
CA THR A 3 -40.25 -5.40 -66.08
C THR A 3 -39.74 -4.49 -64.94
N ARG A 4 -40.49 -4.41 -63.83
CA ARG A 4 -40.11 -3.82 -62.53
C ARG A 4 -38.89 -4.50 -61.89
N MET A 5 -38.14 -3.78 -61.04
CA MET A 5 -37.76 -4.25 -59.70
C MET A 5 -37.28 -3.09 -58.79
N SER A 6 -37.58 -3.26 -57.51
CA SER A 6 -37.67 -2.32 -56.39
C SER A 6 -36.35 -2.03 -55.67
N SER A 7 -36.15 -0.78 -55.21
CA SER A 7 -35.19 -0.42 -54.14
C SER A 7 -35.86 0.47 -53.09
N VAL A 8 -36.55 -0.17 -52.14
CA VAL A 8 -36.80 0.37 -50.81
C VAL A 8 -35.81 -0.35 -49.87
N TRP A 9 -35.44 0.27 -48.75
CA TRP A 9 -34.57 -0.23 -47.67
C TRP A 9 -33.09 0.19 -47.73
N THR A 10 -32.78 1.45 -47.37
CA THR A 10 -31.46 1.81 -46.79
C THR A 10 -31.44 3.11 -45.96
N TRP A 11 -32.57 3.59 -45.44
CA TRP A 11 -32.61 4.78 -44.57
C TRP A 11 -32.72 4.48 -43.06
N GLY A 12 -32.70 3.20 -42.66
CA GLY A 12 -32.85 2.80 -41.24
C GLY A 12 -31.55 2.61 -40.45
N VAL A 13 -30.38 2.55 -41.11
CA VAL A 13 -29.12 2.15 -40.45
C VAL A 13 -28.22 3.35 -40.11
N LEU A 14 -28.26 4.45 -40.86
CA LEU A 14 -27.43 5.64 -40.57
C LEU A 14 -27.94 6.47 -39.37
N LEU A 15 -29.25 6.59 -39.19
CA LEU A 15 -29.86 7.33 -38.06
C LEU A 15 -29.64 6.61 -36.72
N ALA A 16 -29.58 5.27 -36.72
CA ALA A 16 -29.30 4.48 -35.52
C ALA A 16 -27.83 4.53 -35.08
N ILE A 17 -26.90 4.79 -36.01
CA ILE A 17 -25.47 4.95 -35.71
C ILE A 17 -25.20 6.37 -35.19
N LEU A 18 -25.78 7.41 -35.80
CA LEU A 18 -25.65 8.79 -35.32
C LEU A 18 -26.30 9.00 -33.94
N GLY A 19 -27.52 8.48 -33.71
CA GLY A 19 -28.20 8.61 -32.41
C GLY A 19 -27.59 7.78 -31.27
N ARG A 20 -26.78 6.76 -31.55
CA ARG A 20 -26.06 5.97 -30.52
C ARG A 20 -24.80 6.66 -30.03
N VAL A 21 -24.12 7.41 -30.89
CA VAL A 21 -22.92 8.19 -30.52
C VAL A 21 -23.32 9.33 -29.57
N ASP A 22 -24.39 10.06 -29.89
CA ASP A 22 -24.89 11.17 -29.05
C ASP A 22 -25.30 10.75 -27.62
N ALA A 23 -25.90 9.56 -27.46
CA ALA A 23 -26.36 9.09 -26.16
C ALA A 23 -25.21 8.59 -25.26
N ALA A 24 -24.19 7.94 -25.85
CA ALA A 24 -22.99 7.54 -25.13
C ALA A 24 -22.18 8.77 -24.68
N ASP A 25 -22.02 9.75 -25.57
CA ASP A 25 -21.35 11.02 -25.28
C ASP A 25 -22.08 11.82 -24.19
N ALA A 26 -23.41 11.82 -24.18
CA ALA A 26 -24.21 12.44 -23.12
C ALA A 26 -24.02 11.78 -21.74
N LEU A 27 -23.90 10.45 -21.68
CA LEU A 27 -23.65 9.73 -20.42
C LEU A 27 -22.23 9.98 -19.91
N THR A 28 -21.23 9.99 -20.80
CA THR A 28 -19.86 10.36 -20.43
C THR A 28 -19.78 11.80 -19.94
N ALA A 29 -20.49 12.74 -20.57
CA ALA A 29 -20.58 14.11 -20.10
C ALA A 29 -21.23 14.20 -18.70
N THR A 30 -22.32 13.45 -18.48
CA THR A 30 -22.98 13.37 -17.17
C THR A 30 -22.03 12.83 -16.09
N ALA A 31 -21.32 11.74 -16.38
CA ALA A 31 -20.35 11.15 -15.45
C ALA A 31 -19.24 12.15 -15.11
N ARG A 32 -18.70 12.90 -16.10
CA ARG A 32 -17.71 13.96 -15.86
C ARG A 32 -18.27 15.07 -14.95
N GLN A 33 -19.49 15.53 -15.20
CA GLN A 33 -20.14 16.53 -14.35
C GLN A 33 -20.29 16.05 -12.90
N ILE A 34 -20.66 14.79 -12.69
CA ILE A 34 -20.74 14.19 -11.34
C ILE A 34 -19.35 14.17 -10.68
N LEU A 35 -18.32 13.70 -11.39
CA LEU A 35 -16.96 13.61 -10.86
C LEU A 35 -16.36 14.99 -10.55
N ASP A 36 -16.60 15.99 -11.41
CA ASP A 36 -16.13 17.36 -11.20
C ASP A 36 -16.86 18.03 -10.03
N ALA A 37 -18.18 17.83 -9.91
CA ALA A 37 -18.95 18.29 -8.76
C ALA A 37 -18.52 17.62 -7.44
N ALA A 38 -18.16 16.34 -7.50
CA ALA A 38 -17.62 15.61 -6.36
C ALA A 38 -16.23 16.13 -5.97
N GLY A 39 -15.38 16.40 -6.95
CA GLY A 39 -13.96 16.73 -6.76
C GLY A 39 -13.08 15.50 -6.54
N VAL A 40 -13.61 14.29 -6.77
CA VAL A 40 -12.89 13.03 -6.59
C VAL A 40 -12.10 12.71 -7.86
N LYS A 41 -10.84 12.31 -7.70
CA LYS A 41 -9.91 12.02 -8.83
C LYS A 41 -9.50 10.54 -8.93
N GLY A 42 -9.97 9.71 -8.01
CA GLY A 42 -9.77 8.26 -8.00
C GLY A 42 -10.35 7.64 -6.73
N GLY A 43 -10.27 6.32 -6.62
CA GLY A 43 -10.79 5.56 -5.49
C GLY A 43 -12.07 4.77 -5.83
N LEU A 44 -12.84 4.41 -4.81
CA LEU A 44 -14.06 3.62 -4.94
C LEU A 44 -15.29 4.52 -5.12
N ILE A 45 -16.00 4.31 -6.23
CA ILE A 45 -17.31 4.90 -6.50
C ILE A 45 -18.38 3.83 -6.28
N VAL A 46 -19.46 4.19 -5.59
CA VAL A 46 -20.64 3.35 -5.43
C VAL A 46 -21.85 4.05 -6.03
N HIS A 47 -22.52 3.40 -6.96
CA HIS A 47 -23.71 3.92 -7.64
C HIS A 47 -24.97 3.20 -7.14
N LEU A 48 -25.79 3.88 -6.34
CA LEU A 48 -27.02 3.32 -5.75
C LEU A 48 -28.24 3.59 -6.64
N GLY A 49 -28.94 2.52 -7.00
CA GLY A 49 -30.04 2.53 -7.98
C GLY A 49 -29.51 2.52 -9.40
N CYS A 50 -28.57 1.61 -9.69
CA CYS A 50 -27.74 1.69 -10.88
C CYS A 50 -28.45 1.36 -12.21
N GLY A 51 -29.69 0.85 -12.17
CA GLY A 51 -30.55 0.66 -13.33
C GLY A 51 -29.94 -0.25 -14.39
N ASP A 52 -29.82 0.24 -15.63
CA ASP A 52 -29.25 -0.52 -16.76
C ASP A 52 -27.71 -0.54 -16.79
N GLY A 53 -27.05 0.07 -15.80
CA GLY A 53 -25.60 0.07 -15.65
C GLY A 53 -24.84 1.01 -16.58
N LYS A 54 -25.50 1.76 -17.48
CA LYS A 54 -24.79 2.63 -18.44
C LYS A 54 -24.05 3.78 -17.76
N LEU A 55 -24.70 4.48 -16.83
CA LEU A 55 -24.04 5.53 -16.04
C LEU A 55 -22.95 4.92 -15.14
N THR A 56 -23.21 3.75 -14.55
CA THR A 56 -22.23 3.02 -13.73
C THR A 56 -20.95 2.72 -14.49
N ALA A 57 -21.07 2.28 -15.74
CA ALA A 57 -19.92 2.07 -16.63
C ALA A 57 -19.20 3.40 -16.93
N ALA A 58 -19.95 4.47 -17.24
CA ALA A 58 -19.40 5.78 -17.56
C ALA A 58 -18.69 6.47 -16.38
N LEU A 59 -19.10 6.20 -15.14
CA LEU A 59 -18.44 6.71 -13.91
C LEU A 59 -17.00 6.20 -13.77
N ARG A 60 -16.64 5.10 -14.45
CA ARG A 60 -15.25 4.67 -14.58
C ARG A 60 -14.50 5.48 -15.64
N ALA A 61 -14.35 6.77 -15.39
CA ALA A 61 -13.74 7.71 -16.33
C ALA A 61 -12.23 7.49 -16.53
N SER A 62 -11.55 6.78 -15.62
CA SER A 62 -10.14 6.42 -15.71
C SER A 62 -9.84 5.12 -14.95
N ASP A 63 -8.62 4.61 -15.09
CA ASP A 63 -8.15 3.43 -14.35
C ASP A 63 -7.94 3.66 -12.85
N SER A 64 -7.96 4.93 -12.42
CA SER A 64 -7.88 5.32 -11.02
C SER A 64 -9.17 5.06 -10.24
N PHE A 65 -10.25 4.65 -10.93
CA PHE A 65 -11.55 4.37 -10.32
C PHE A 65 -11.89 2.88 -10.35
N LEU A 66 -12.42 2.40 -9.22
CA LEU A 66 -13.17 1.16 -9.10
C LEU A 66 -14.64 1.54 -8.89
N VAL A 67 -15.56 0.93 -9.62
CA VAL A 67 -16.99 1.29 -9.54
C VAL A 67 -17.85 0.09 -9.19
N HIS A 68 -18.72 0.24 -8.20
CA HIS A 68 -19.70 -0.79 -7.82
C HIS A 68 -21.13 -0.21 -7.91
N GLY A 69 -21.95 -0.77 -8.80
CA GLY A 69 -23.38 -0.49 -8.85
C GLY A 69 -24.15 -1.36 -7.86
N LEU A 70 -25.13 -0.80 -7.19
CA LEU A 70 -26.05 -1.53 -6.32
C LEU A 70 -27.49 -1.21 -6.74
N ASP A 71 -28.30 -2.23 -6.99
CA ASP A 71 -29.72 -2.05 -7.34
C ASP A 71 -30.61 -3.02 -6.54
N PRO A 72 -31.76 -2.58 -6.02
CA PRO A 72 -32.68 -3.50 -5.35
C PRO A 72 -33.36 -4.50 -6.31
N ASP A 73 -33.53 -4.14 -7.59
CA ASP A 73 -34.19 -5.00 -8.58
C ASP A 73 -33.19 -5.95 -9.26
N ALA A 74 -33.40 -7.26 -9.08
CA ALA A 74 -32.58 -8.29 -9.69
C ALA A 74 -32.53 -8.20 -11.23
N LYS A 75 -33.61 -7.74 -11.88
CA LYS A 75 -33.64 -7.57 -13.35
C LYS A 75 -32.74 -6.44 -13.81
N ASN A 76 -32.68 -5.35 -13.05
CA ASN A 76 -31.74 -4.25 -13.30
C ASN A 76 -30.30 -4.75 -13.13
N VAL A 77 -30.02 -5.50 -12.07
CA VAL A 77 -28.70 -6.12 -11.85
C VAL A 77 -28.29 -6.98 -13.05
N GLU A 78 -29.14 -7.89 -13.52
CA GLU A 78 -28.85 -8.74 -14.68
C GLU A 78 -28.58 -7.92 -15.95
N THR A 79 -29.41 -6.90 -16.19
CA THR A 79 -29.29 -5.99 -17.34
C THR A 79 -27.98 -5.21 -17.30
N ALA A 80 -27.64 -4.63 -16.14
CA ALA A 80 -26.42 -3.89 -15.91
C ALA A 80 -25.18 -4.78 -16.07
N ARG A 81 -25.20 -6.00 -15.50
CA ARG A 81 -24.13 -6.98 -15.67
C ARG A 81 -23.93 -7.34 -17.14
N ALA A 82 -25.00 -7.54 -17.91
CA ALA A 82 -24.91 -7.80 -19.35
C ALA A 82 -24.30 -6.62 -20.12
N HIS A 83 -24.73 -5.39 -19.83
CA HIS A 83 -24.19 -4.19 -20.45
C HIS A 83 -22.70 -4.01 -20.16
N ILE A 84 -22.29 -4.05 -18.89
CA ILE A 84 -20.89 -3.86 -18.49
C ILE A 84 -19.98 -4.94 -19.08
N ARG A 85 -20.44 -6.20 -19.13
CA ARG A 85 -19.72 -7.30 -19.79
C ARG A 85 -19.54 -7.05 -21.29
N SER A 86 -20.56 -6.52 -21.97
CA SER A 86 -20.44 -6.18 -23.40
C SER A 86 -19.36 -5.15 -23.69
N LEU A 87 -18.96 -4.36 -22.68
CA LEU A 87 -17.86 -3.38 -22.75
C LEU A 87 -16.50 -3.96 -22.32
N GLY A 88 -16.43 -5.20 -21.83
CA GLY A 88 -15.21 -5.80 -21.28
C GLY A 88 -14.73 -5.17 -19.97
N LEU A 89 -15.62 -4.50 -19.23
CA LEU A 89 -15.28 -3.73 -18.03
C LEU A 89 -15.57 -4.46 -16.70
N TYR A 90 -16.19 -5.66 -16.77
CA TYR A 90 -16.68 -6.32 -15.57
C TYR A 90 -15.55 -6.65 -14.58
N GLY A 91 -15.79 -6.44 -13.29
CA GLY A 91 -14.76 -6.55 -12.24
C GLY A 91 -14.05 -5.24 -11.91
N LYS A 92 -13.79 -4.40 -12.93
CA LYS A 92 -13.42 -2.98 -12.71
C LYS A 92 -14.66 -2.10 -12.53
N VAL A 93 -15.76 -2.51 -13.16
CA VAL A 93 -17.12 -2.09 -12.85
C VAL A 93 -17.89 -3.37 -12.51
N SER A 94 -18.44 -3.46 -11.32
CA SER A 94 -19.30 -4.59 -10.93
C SER A 94 -20.68 -4.10 -10.54
N VAL A 95 -21.66 -5.00 -10.52
CA VAL A 95 -23.00 -4.70 -10.01
C VAL A 95 -23.49 -5.84 -9.14
N ASP A 96 -24.10 -5.50 -8.02
CA ASP A 96 -24.75 -6.46 -7.14
C ASP A 96 -26.09 -5.99 -6.62
N GLN A 97 -26.86 -6.93 -6.07
CA GLN A 97 -28.19 -6.62 -5.55
C GLN A 97 -28.11 -5.99 -4.16
N LEU A 98 -28.74 -4.83 -3.97
CA LEU A 98 -28.88 -4.22 -2.65
C LEU A 98 -29.99 -4.91 -1.85
N ARG A 99 -29.60 -5.74 -0.87
CA ARG A 99 -30.53 -6.40 0.05
C ARG A 99 -30.69 -5.57 1.33
N GLY A 100 -31.86 -4.97 1.51
CA GLY A 100 -32.19 -4.18 2.70
C GLY A 100 -31.72 -2.72 2.62
N ASN A 101 -31.41 -2.16 3.79
CA ASN A 101 -31.03 -0.75 3.97
C ASN A 101 -29.54 -0.55 4.33
N HIS A 102 -28.77 -1.63 4.45
CA HIS A 102 -27.36 -1.60 4.81
C HIS A 102 -26.48 -1.82 3.57
N LEU A 103 -25.41 -1.04 3.48
CA LEU A 103 -24.44 -1.12 2.40
C LEU A 103 -23.35 -2.16 2.74
N PRO A 104 -22.95 -3.02 1.80
CA PRO A 104 -22.04 -4.15 2.04
C PRO A 104 -20.56 -3.74 2.15
N TYR A 105 -20.28 -2.59 2.76
CA TYR A 105 -18.93 -2.03 2.88
C TYR A 105 -18.50 -1.90 4.33
N ALA A 106 -17.19 -2.06 4.53
CA ALA A 106 -16.52 -1.56 5.72
C ALA A 106 -16.72 -0.03 5.85
N ASP A 107 -16.56 0.47 7.06
CA ASP A 107 -16.59 1.91 7.30
C ASP A 107 -15.44 2.57 6.55
N ASN A 108 -15.61 3.82 6.15
CA ASN A 108 -14.57 4.62 5.52
C ASN A 108 -14.06 4.13 4.15
N LEU A 109 -14.79 3.29 3.41
CA LEU A 109 -14.28 2.69 2.17
C LEU A 109 -14.56 3.53 0.90
N VAL A 110 -15.67 4.25 0.83
CA VAL A 110 -16.21 4.82 -0.42
C VAL A 110 -15.81 6.28 -0.60
N ASN A 111 -15.19 6.65 -1.72
CA ASN A 111 -14.84 8.04 -2.01
C ASN A 111 -16.03 8.84 -2.58
N LEU A 112 -16.90 8.18 -3.36
CA LEU A 112 -18.07 8.80 -3.96
C LEU A 112 -19.28 7.87 -3.93
N LEU A 113 -20.37 8.31 -3.30
CA LEU A 113 -21.71 7.74 -3.44
C LEU A 113 -22.50 8.56 -4.46
N VAL A 114 -22.98 7.91 -5.51
CA VAL A 114 -23.92 8.48 -6.49
C VAL A 114 -25.28 7.85 -6.24
N CYS A 115 -26.30 8.64 -5.90
CA CYS A 115 -27.61 8.15 -5.51
C CYS A 115 -28.68 8.64 -6.49
N GLU A 116 -29.24 7.74 -7.31
CA GLU A 116 -30.32 8.10 -8.26
C GLU A 116 -31.72 8.04 -7.63
N TYR A 117 -31.97 7.13 -6.68
CA TYR A 117 -33.25 7.01 -5.95
C TYR A 117 -33.11 6.49 -4.51
N ALA A 118 -31.89 6.10 -4.10
CA ALA A 118 -31.69 5.26 -2.92
C ALA A 118 -31.77 5.96 -1.55
N ARG A 119 -32.02 7.29 -1.50
CA ARG A 119 -32.21 7.98 -0.21
C ARG A 119 -33.40 7.45 0.59
N GLU A 120 -34.39 6.86 -0.08
CA GLU A 120 -35.56 6.29 0.59
C GLU A 120 -35.26 4.94 1.28
N ARG A 121 -34.15 4.28 0.93
CA ARG A 121 -33.79 2.95 1.47
C ARG A 121 -32.57 2.97 2.37
N VAL A 122 -31.58 3.82 2.12
CA VAL A 122 -30.32 3.88 2.89
C VAL A 122 -30.29 5.18 3.69
N SER A 123 -30.09 5.08 5.01
CA SER A 123 -30.07 6.26 5.89
C SER A 123 -28.84 7.13 5.65
N GLU A 124 -28.91 8.42 6.02
CA GLU A 124 -27.75 9.31 5.97
C GLU A 124 -26.60 8.85 6.88
N SER A 125 -26.91 8.23 8.03
CA SER A 125 -25.91 7.65 8.92
C SER A 125 -25.14 6.51 8.24
N GLU A 126 -25.85 5.66 7.49
CA GLU A 126 -25.28 4.53 6.77
C GLU A 126 -24.43 4.98 5.57
N MET A 127 -24.91 5.97 4.81
CA MET A 127 -24.11 6.60 3.75
C MET A 127 -22.83 7.23 4.33
N THR A 128 -22.96 7.99 5.43
CA THR A 128 -21.81 8.61 6.11
C THR A 128 -20.85 7.57 6.67
N ARG A 129 -21.33 6.42 7.16
CA ARG A 129 -20.51 5.32 7.69
C ARG A 129 -19.55 4.80 6.61
N VAL A 130 -20.07 4.49 5.42
CA VAL A 130 -19.25 3.91 4.35
C VAL A 130 -18.35 4.91 3.65
N LEU A 131 -18.69 6.20 3.64
CA LEU A 131 -17.84 7.22 3.04
C LEU A 131 -16.47 7.27 3.73
N ALA A 132 -15.40 7.28 2.94
CA ALA A 132 -14.06 7.62 3.41
C ALA A 132 -14.03 9.05 3.96
N PRO A 133 -13.11 9.39 4.89
CA PRO A 133 -12.82 10.78 5.24
C PRO A 133 -12.60 11.64 3.99
N GLY A 134 -13.34 12.75 3.86
CA GLY A 134 -13.35 13.61 2.66
C GLY A 134 -14.18 13.06 1.49
N GLY A 135 -14.74 11.86 1.60
CA GLY A 135 -15.64 11.25 0.63
C GLY A 135 -16.97 11.98 0.53
N VAL A 136 -17.62 11.84 -0.63
CA VAL A 136 -18.77 12.65 -1.02
C VAL A 136 -19.98 11.76 -1.30
N ALA A 137 -21.17 12.12 -0.83
CA ALA A 137 -22.43 11.60 -1.36
C ALA A 137 -23.13 12.69 -2.20
N LEU A 138 -23.55 12.30 -3.40
CA LEU A 138 -24.29 13.13 -4.34
C LEU A 138 -25.59 12.44 -4.71
N SER A 139 -26.68 13.21 -4.77
CA SER A 139 -27.90 12.76 -5.42
C SER A 139 -28.00 13.30 -6.83
N VAL A 140 -28.43 12.46 -7.76
CA VAL A 140 -28.61 12.84 -9.17
C VAL A 140 -30.10 13.06 -9.37
N ASN A 141 -30.50 14.27 -9.77
CA ASN A 141 -31.89 14.56 -10.05
C ASN A 141 -32.33 13.82 -11.33
N PRO A 142 -33.36 12.96 -11.30
CA PRO A 142 -33.81 12.21 -12.48
C PRO A 142 -34.22 13.08 -13.68
N LYS A 143 -34.72 14.30 -13.43
CA LYS A 143 -35.23 15.21 -14.46
C LYS A 143 -34.15 16.08 -15.11
N SER A 144 -33.08 16.39 -14.38
CA SER A 144 -32.03 17.29 -14.87
C SER A 144 -30.65 16.65 -14.93
N LYS A 145 -30.46 15.46 -14.34
CA LYS A 145 -29.17 14.79 -14.10
C LYS A 145 -28.11 15.66 -13.42
N ILE A 146 -28.55 16.76 -12.79
CA ILE A 146 -27.67 17.69 -12.09
C ILE A 146 -27.43 17.17 -10.65
N PRO A 147 -26.19 17.17 -10.15
CA PRO A 147 -25.87 16.78 -8.78
C PRO A 147 -26.47 17.75 -7.74
N ASN A 148 -27.35 17.27 -6.85
CA ASN A 148 -27.86 18.01 -5.67
C ASN A 148 -28.66 17.08 -4.71
N PRO A 149 -28.52 17.14 -3.37
CA PRO A 149 -27.50 17.83 -2.57
C PRO A 149 -26.26 16.99 -2.29
N LYS A 150 -25.15 17.69 -2.08
CA LYS A 150 -23.82 17.17 -1.76
C LYS A 150 -23.63 17.11 -0.25
N SER A 151 -23.27 15.96 0.29
CA SER A 151 -22.69 15.85 1.64
C SER A 151 -21.26 15.35 1.55
N VAL A 152 -20.41 15.82 2.45
CA VAL A 152 -19.00 15.43 2.54
C VAL A 152 -18.75 14.90 3.94
N LYS A 153 -18.15 13.73 4.06
CA LYS A 153 -17.76 13.21 5.37
C LYS A 153 -16.56 13.99 5.89
N PRO A 154 -16.65 14.64 7.06
CA PRO A 154 -15.51 15.32 7.64
C PRO A 154 -14.40 14.32 8.00
N ARG A 155 -13.15 14.78 7.96
CA ARG A 155 -12.04 14.01 8.52
C ARG A 155 -12.23 13.92 10.04
N PRO A 156 -12.16 12.72 10.64
CA PRO A 156 -12.32 12.58 12.09
C PRO A 156 -11.25 13.37 12.84
N GLU A 157 -11.62 13.96 13.98
CA GLU A 157 -10.65 14.62 14.86
C GLU A 157 -9.62 13.62 15.40
N GLY A 158 -8.39 14.10 15.60
CA GLY A 158 -7.30 13.28 16.13
C GLY A 158 -6.76 12.21 15.17
N VAL A 159 -7.08 12.30 13.87
CA VAL A 159 -6.49 11.45 12.83
C VAL A 159 -5.32 12.17 12.17
N ASP A 160 -4.15 11.53 12.17
CA ASP A 160 -2.90 12.14 11.72
C ASP A 160 -2.47 11.63 10.34
N GLU A 161 -1.45 12.27 9.75
CA GLU A 161 -0.78 11.85 8.52
C GLU A 161 0.63 11.30 8.81
N TRP A 162 1.34 10.86 7.77
CA TRP A 162 2.71 10.35 7.89
C TRP A 162 3.53 10.84 6.71
N THR A 163 3.89 12.12 6.74
CA THR A 163 4.44 12.86 5.60
C THR A 163 5.88 12.49 5.24
N HIS A 164 6.66 11.98 6.21
CA HIS A 164 8.06 11.61 6.09
C HIS A 164 8.31 10.20 6.63
N PHE A 165 9.47 9.59 6.34
CA PHE A 165 9.83 8.25 6.83
C PHE A 165 9.61 8.06 8.34
N LEU A 166 10.04 9.03 9.15
CA LEU A 166 9.84 9.06 10.60
C LEU A 166 8.79 10.10 10.97
N HIS A 167 7.59 9.94 10.39
CA HIS A 167 6.38 10.75 10.58
C HIS A 167 6.42 12.15 9.96
N ASP A 168 7.26 13.05 10.44
CA ASP A 168 7.32 14.43 9.99
C ASP A 168 8.76 14.96 9.83
N ALA A 169 8.90 16.28 9.66
CA ALA A 169 10.20 16.95 9.49
C ALA A 169 11.10 16.88 10.73
N SER A 170 10.53 16.76 11.93
CA SER A 170 11.27 16.59 13.21
C SER A 170 11.94 15.23 13.31
N GLY A 171 11.43 14.26 12.53
CA GLY A 171 11.86 12.87 12.52
C GLY A 171 11.61 12.15 13.85
N ASN A 172 10.62 12.59 14.62
CA ASN A 172 10.05 11.88 15.74
C ASN A 172 9.08 10.81 15.22
N PRO A 173 9.36 9.50 15.32
CA PRO A 173 8.52 8.46 14.71
C PRO A 173 7.23 8.18 15.49
N VAL A 174 6.45 9.22 15.78
CA VAL A 174 5.24 9.23 16.60
C VAL A 174 4.11 9.88 15.82
N ALA A 175 3.09 9.11 15.45
CA ALA A 175 1.85 9.71 14.96
C ALA A 175 1.05 10.30 16.11
N HIS A 176 0.58 11.53 15.96
CA HIS A 176 -0.41 12.14 16.85
C HIS A 176 -1.83 11.66 16.50
N ASP A 177 -1.93 10.42 16.02
CA ASP A 177 -3.18 9.74 15.69
C ASP A 177 -3.74 9.03 16.93
N ARG A 178 -4.93 9.45 17.36
CA ARG A 178 -5.62 8.93 18.55
C ARG A 178 -6.60 7.80 18.21
N VAL A 179 -6.83 7.54 16.91
CA VAL A 179 -7.76 6.52 16.42
C VAL A 179 -7.01 5.21 16.14
N VAL A 180 -5.74 5.27 15.72
CA VAL A 180 -4.91 4.08 15.55
C VAL A 180 -4.79 3.30 16.87
N GLY A 181 -5.11 2.01 16.81
CA GLY A 181 -4.99 1.09 17.94
C GLY A 181 -4.73 -0.34 17.51
N PRO A 182 -4.65 -1.28 18.48
CA PRO A 182 -4.48 -2.71 18.24
C PRO A 182 -5.45 -3.21 17.16
N PRO A 183 -4.96 -3.79 16.04
CA PRO A 183 -5.83 -4.12 14.93
C PRO A 183 -6.84 -5.22 15.30
N ARG A 184 -8.08 -5.02 14.85
CA ARG A 184 -9.22 -5.94 15.03
C ARG A 184 -9.89 -6.31 13.72
N HIS A 185 -9.69 -5.52 12.66
CA HIS A 185 -10.30 -5.73 11.36
C HIS A 185 -9.31 -5.46 10.22
N LEU A 186 -9.47 -6.20 9.12
CA LEU A 186 -8.87 -5.85 7.84
C LEU A 186 -9.70 -4.73 7.20
N GLN A 187 -9.08 -3.60 6.88
CA GLN A 187 -9.73 -2.52 6.14
C GLN A 187 -9.67 -2.81 4.63
N TRP A 188 -8.48 -3.11 4.12
CA TRP A 188 -8.27 -3.58 2.76
C TRP A 188 -6.92 -4.31 2.63
N THR A 189 -6.78 -5.09 1.57
CA THR A 189 -5.53 -5.74 1.17
C THR A 189 -5.29 -5.57 -0.34
N SER A 190 -4.04 -5.54 -0.77
CA SER A 190 -3.69 -5.42 -2.19
C SER A 190 -2.40 -6.15 -2.55
N ASP A 191 -2.26 -6.45 -3.84
CA ASP A 191 -1.08 -7.09 -4.43
C ASP A 191 0.16 -6.18 -4.47
N PRO A 192 1.37 -6.76 -4.57
CA PRO A 192 1.65 -8.20 -4.61
C PRO A 192 1.59 -8.86 -3.22
N PRO A 193 1.27 -10.17 -3.13
CA PRO A 193 1.13 -10.87 -1.86
C PRO A 193 2.45 -10.95 -1.08
N TYR A 194 3.59 -10.95 -1.78
CA TYR A 194 4.93 -11.06 -1.21
C TYR A 194 5.91 -10.14 -1.94
N THR A 195 6.99 -9.79 -1.26
CA THR A 195 8.17 -9.18 -1.91
C THR A 195 9.16 -10.26 -2.32
N ARG A 196 10.14 -9.93 -3.19
CA ARG A 196 10.97 -10.94 -3.85
C ARG A 196 11.90 -11.76 -2.94
N SER A 197 12.50 -11.14 -1.91
CA SER A 197 13.42 -11.84 -1.02
C SER A 197 13.57 -11.17 0.34
N HIS A 198 13.85 -11.98 1.36
CA HIS A 198 14.24 -11.52 2.69
C HIS A 198 15.75 -11.25 2.80
N GLU A 199 16.55 -11.90 1.96
CA GLU A 199 18.02 -11.88 2.01
C GLU A 199 18.64 -10.73 1.21
N HIS A 200 17.81 -9.95 0.50
CA HIS A 200 18.27 -8.91 -0.40
C HIS A 200 17.60 -7.56 -0.10
N THR A 201 17.90 -6.55 -0.91
CA THR A 201 17.36 -5.20 -0.76
C THR A 201 15.83 -5.28 -0.74
N PRO A 202 15.16 -4.76 0.30
CA PRO A 202 13.71 -4.88 0.43
C PRO A 202 13.00 -4.28 -0.79
N SER A 203 12.03 -5.00 -1.35
CA SER A 203 11.29 -4.50 -2.52
C SER A 203 10.41 -3.29 -2.20
N VAL A 204 10.14 -2.95 -0.94
CA VAL A 204 9.48 -1.69 -0.58
C VAL A 204 10.48 -0.84 0.19
N ALA A 205 10.86 0.29 -0.39
CA ALA A 205 11.90 1.16 0.15
C ALA A 205 11.33 2.23 1.09
N ALA A 206 10.19 2.84 0.77
CA ALA A 206 9.63 3.94 1.55
C ALA A 206 8.10 3.90 1.46
N VAL A 207 7.43 4.40 2.51
CA VAL A 207 5.98 4.62 2.52
C VAL A 207 5.71 5.94 3.24
N VAL A 208 4.79 6.75 2.72
CA VAL A 208 4.30 8.00 3.33
C VAL A 208 2.82 8.17 3.00
N SER A 209 2.12 9.03 3.73
CA SER A 209 0.70 9.31 3.52
C SER A 209 0.38 10.79 3.74
N THR A 210 -0.45 11.36 2.87
CA THR A 210 -1.04 12.70 3.02
C THR A 210 -2.35 12.78 2.24
N ASP A 211 -3.28 13.63 2.69
CA ASP A 211 -4.55 13.94 2.01
C ASP A 211 -5.32 12.67 1.56
N GLY A 212 -5.43 11.69 2.47
CA GLY A 212 -6.15 10.44 2.21
C GLY A 212 -5.50 9.52 1.16
N ARG A 213 -4.23 9.73 0.81
CA ARG A 213 -3.48 8.91 -0.16
C ARG A 213 -2.21 8.34 0.43
N LEU A 214 -1.89 7.14 -0.02
CA LEU A 214 -0.72 6.36 0.36
C LEU A 214 0.27 6.33 -0.81
N PHE A 215 1.54 6.66 -0.54
CA PHE A 215 2.61 6.65 -1.52
C PHE A 215 3.73 5.73 -1.08
N TYR A 216 4.25 4.90 -1.98
CA TYR A 216 5.38 4.03 -1.67
C TYR A 216 6.24 3.73 -2.88
N ILE A 217 7.53 3.50 -2.64
CA ILE A 217 8.48 3.03 -3.66
C ILE A 217 8.57 1.52 -3.57
N ALA A 218 8.16 0.83 -4.64
CA ALA A 218 8.17 -0.62 -4.72
C ALA A 218 8.86 -1.12 -5.98
N ASP A 219 9.61 -2.21 -5.83
CA ASP A 219 10.05 -3.06 -6.92
C ASP A 219 9.02 -4.17 -7.13
N GLU A 220 8.39 -4.16 -8.30
CA GLU A 220 7.28 -5.05 -8.66
C GLU A 220 7.69 -6.13 -9.67
N ALA A 221 9.00 -6.37 -9.82
CA ALA A 221 9.48 -7.45 -10.67
C ALA A 221 8.96 -8.82 -10.17
N PRO A 222 8.78 -9.82 -11.05
CA PRO A 222 8.25 -11.12 -10.68
C PRO A 222 9.00 -11.77 -9.50
N VAL A 223 8.25 -12.23 -8.50
CA VAL A 223 8.80 -12.86 -7.28
C VAL A 223 9.43 -14.23 -7.52
N SER A 224 9.24 -14.83 -8.69
CA SER A 224 9.75 -16.16 -9.04
C SER A 224 11.28 -16.23 -9.18
N SER A 225 11.96 -15.09 -9.34
CA SER A 225 13.43 -15.07 -9.41
C SER A 225 14.01 -13.71 -9.03
N MET A 226 14.96 -13.71 -8.10
CA MET A 226 15.77 -12.53 -7.76
C MET A 226 16.72 -12.08 -8.89
N LEU A 227 16.98 -12.96 -9.86
CA LEU A 227 17.88 -12.66 -10.98
C LEU A 227 17.21 -11.80 -12.07
N ARG A 228 15.89 -11.62 -11.99
CA ARG A 228 15.20 -10.67 -12.87
C ARG A 228 15.58 -9.24 -12.47
N SER A 229 15.84 -8.39 -13.47
CA SER A 229 16.03 -6.96 -13.24
C SER A 229 14.85 -6.37 -12.47
N ALA A 230 15.15 -5.52 -11.49
CA ALA A 230 14.13 -4.85 -10.70
C ALA A 230 13.22 -3.96 -11.56
N GLN A 231 11.98 -3.79 -11.13
CA GLN A 231 11.00 -2.92 -11.77
C GLN A 231 10.47 -1.93 -10.73
N TRP A 232 11.28 -0.90 -10.45
CA TRP A 232 10.99 0.10 -9.44
C TRP A 232 9.92 1.08 -9.91
N HIS A 233 8.95 1.36 -9.04
CA HIS A 233 7.87 2.30 -9.25
C HIS A 233 7.64 3.11 -7.97
N LEU A 234 7.31 4.39 -8.13
CA LEU A 234 6.51 5.11 -7.16
C LEU A 234 5.04 4.77 -7.41
N VAL A 235 4.35 4.31 -6.37
CA VAL A 235 2.96 3.86 -6.43
C VAL A 235 2.10 4.72 -5.53
N ALA A 236 0.95 5.15 -6.02
CA ALA A 236 -0.07 5.86 -5.25
C ALA A 236 -1.35 5.03 -5.15
N ARG A 237 -1.89 4.93 -3.93
CA ARG A 237 -3.17 4.29 -3.63
C ARG A 237 -4.05 5.20 -2.80
N ASP A 238 -5.35 5.01 -2.89
CA ASP A 238 -6.27 5.54 -1.89
C ASP A 238 -5.98 4.90 -0.53
N ALA A 239 -5.88 5.70 0.52
CA ALA A 239 -5.43 5.24 1.83
C ALA A 239 -6.50 4.41 2.57
N TYR A 240 -7.78 4.52 2.19
CA TYR A 240 -8.90 3.94 2.91
C TYR A 240 -9.55 2.73 2.23
N ASN A 241 -9.32 2.53 0.92
CA ASN A 241 -9.76 1.34 0.19
C ASN A 241 -8.67 0.63 -0.63
N GLY A 242 -7.47 1.21 -0.75
CA GLY A 242 -6.34 0.58 -1.42
C GLY A 242 -6.42 0.56 -2.96
N VAL A 243 -7.41 1.22 -3.57
CA VAL A 243 -7.52 1.35 -5.04
C VAL A 243 -6.26 2.03 -5.57
N LEU A 244 -5.69 1.45 -6.64
CA LEU A 244 -4.53 2.02 -7.32
C LEU A 244 -4.94 3.30 -8.04
N LEU A 245 -4.26 4.41 -7.75
CA LEU A 245 -4.54 5.71 -8.38
C LEU A 245 -3.65 5.91 -9.60
N TRP A 246 -2.34 5.75 -9.42
CA TRP A 246 -1.34 5.89 -10.49
C TRP A 246 -0.01 5.24 -10.10
N LYS A 247 0.85 5.04 -11.10
CA LYS A 247 2.23 4.57 -10.94
C LYS A 247 3.18 5.43 -11.77
N ARG A 248 4.37 5.69 -11.25
CA ARG A 248 5.48 6.33 -11.98
C ARG A 248 6.69 5.40 -11.97
N PRO A 249 7.26 5.03 -13.13
CA PRO A 249 8.46 4.21 -13.17
C PRO A 249 9.65 4.98 -12.60
N ILE A 250 10.55 4.25 -11.93
CA ILE A 250 11.83 4.72 -11.43
C ILE A 250 12.89 3.92 -12.18
N ALA A 251 13.56 4.57 -13.14
CA ALA A 251 14.39 3.87 -14.13
C ALA A 251 15.59 3.15 -13.51
N GLN A 252 16.30 3.80 -12.60
CA GLN A 252 17.46 3.25 -11.91
C GLN A 252 17.34 3.52 -10.41
N TRP A 253 17.48 2.47 -9.60
CA TRP A 253 17.48 2.57 -8.14
C TRP A 253 18.69 1.85 -7.58
N TRP A 254 18.77 1.74 -6.24
CA TRP A 254 19.77 0.90 -5.62
C TRP A 254 19.65 -0.56 -6.10
N PRO A 255 20.77 -1.26 -6.39
CA PRO A 255 20.74 -2.64 -6.87
C PRO A 255 19.98 -3.58 -5.92
N HIS A 256 19.01 -4.32 -6.48
CA HIS A 256 18.08 -5.11 -5.69
C HIS A 256 18.67 -6.37 -5.07
N ILE A 257 19.79 -6.85 -5.60
CA ILE A 257 20.51 -8.06 -5.20
C ILE A 257 21.59 -7.81 -4.14
N CYS A 258 21.70 -6.60 -3.60
CA CYS A 258 22.52 -6.38 -2.42
C CYS A 258 21.86 -6.97 -1.18
N GLY A 259 22.64 -7.47 -0.22
CA GLY A 259 22.11 -7.98 1.04
C GLY A 259 21.22 -6.97 1.78
N TRP A 260 20.20 -7.43 2.50
CA TRP A 260 19.17 -6.56 3.08
C TRP A 260 19.69 -5.52 4.09
N THR A 261 20.86 -5.70 4.69
CA THR A 261 21.53 -4.72 5.57
C THR A 261 22.60 -3.89 4.87
N GLN A 262 22.82 -4.14 3.58
CA GLN A 262 23.93 -3.60 2.80
C GLN A 262 23.52 -2.45 1.86
N GLY A 263 22.24 -2.08 1.82
CA GLY A 263 21.77 -0.89 1.12
C GLY A 263 22.05 0.42 1.88
N PRO A 264 22.01 1.58 1.19
CA PRO A 264 22.07 2.89 1.80
C PRO A 264 20.91 3.10 2.77
N ARG A 265 21.19 3.69 3.93
CA ARG A 265 20.19 3.94 4.98
C ARG A 265 19.26 5.11 4.68
N GLN A 266 19.57 5.89 3.65
CA GLN A 266 18.83 7.07 3.23
C GLN A 266 17.75 6.78 2.17
N LEU A 267 17.62 5.53 1.68
CA LEU A 267 16.61 5.23 0.64
C LEU A 267 15.19 5.58 1.08
N GLN A 268 14.88 5.42 2.38
CA GLN A 268 13.58 5.79 2.94
C GLN A 268 13.35 7.32 2.97
N ARG A 269 14.42 8.12 2.92
CA ARG A 269 14.39 9.59 2.99
C ARG A 269 14.24 10.27 1.63
N LYS A 270 14.15 9.51 0.54
CA LYS A 270 13.96 10.02 -0.82
C LYS A 270 12.49 10.21 -1.23
N LEU A 271 11.55 10.01 -0.30
CA LEU A 271 10.10 10.17 -0.52
C LEU A 271 9.48 10.97 0.63
N VAL A 272 8.80 12.06 0.28
CA VAL A 272 8.03 12.92 1.19
C VAL A 272 6.70 13.26 0.53
N ALA A 273 5.61 13.32 1.29
CA ALA A 273 4.32 13.76 0.78
C ALA A 273 3.66 14.73 1.76
N VAL A 274 3.31 15.92 1.29
CA VAL A 274 2.69 16.98 2.11
C VAL A 274 1.58 17.67 1.34
N GLY A 275 0.38 17.64 1.89
CA GLY A 275 -0.81 18.24 1.28
C GLY A 275 -1.08 17.62 -0.09
N LYS A 276 -1.09 18.44 -1.14
CA LYS A 276 -1.40 17.99 -2.51
C LYS A 276 -0.17 17.57 -3.33
N ARG A 277 1.01 17.43 -2.70
CA ARG A 277 2.26 17.16 -3.43
C ARG A 277 3.04 15.98 -2.86
N VAL A 278 3.70 15.26 -3.75
CA VAL A 278 4.68 14.23 -3.44
C VAL A 278 6.05 14.67 -3.98
N TYR A 279 7.06 14.68 -3.12
CA TYR A 279 8.43 15.00 -3.45
C TYR A 279 9.26 13.71 -3.47
N VAL A 280 9.90 13.43 -4.61
CA VAL A 280 10.57 12.15 -4.85
C VAL A 280 11.68 12.28 -5.88
N THR A 281 12.73 11.48 -5.76
CA THR A 281 13.69 11.28 -6.85
C THR A 281 13.25 10.11 -7.72
N LEU A 282 12.99 10.33 -9.02
CA LEU A 282 12.61 9.28 -9.98
C LEU A 282 13.81 8.51 -10.55
N GLY A 283 14.83 8.33 -9.70
CA GLY A 283 16.06 7.60 -9.98
C GLY A 283 17.07 7.79 -8.84
N PHE A 284 18.09 6.94 -8.76
CA PHE A 284 19.06 6.98 -7.67
C PHE A 284 19.87 8.30 -7.67
N HIS A 285 20.32 8.73 -8.85
CA HIS A 285 21.02 10.01 -9.08
C HIS A 285 20.13 11.12 -9.65
N ALA A 286 18.83 10.87 -9.81
CA ALA A 286 17.89 11.83 -10.38
C ALA A 286 17.72 13.07 -9.48
N PRO A 287 17.34 14.23 -10.06
CA PRO A 287 16.95 15.38 -9.27
C PRO A 287 15.63 15.10 -8.55
N LEU A 288 15.33 15.90 -7.54
CA LEU A 288 14.02 15.90 -6.89
C LEU A 288 12.94 16.35 -7.89
N SER A 289 11.79 15.70 -7.84
CA SER A 289 10.58 16.10 -8.54
C SER A 289 9.45 16.32 -7.54
N ALA A 290 8.64 17.36 -7.75
CA ALA A 290 7.34 17.51 -7.12
C ALA A 290 6.25 17.02 -8.08
N LEU A 291 5.42 16.10 -7.60
CA LEU A 291 4.31 15.51 -8.34
C LEU A 291 2.99 15.92 -7.70
N ASP A 292 1.93 16.02 -8.49
CA ASP A 292 0.57 16.11 -7.98
C ASP A 292 0.21 14.79 -7.27
N ALA A 293 -0.26 14.89 -6.03
CA ALA A 293 -0.55 13.71 -5.21
C ALA A 293 -1.72 12.88 -5.78
N ALA A 294 -2.68 13.50 -6.47
CA ALA A 294 -3.87 12.84 -6.98
C ALA A 294 -3.65 12.20 -8.35
N THR A 295 -2.90 12.85 -9.24
CA THR A 295 -2.72 12.41 -10.64
C THR A 295 -1.34 11.81 -10.92
N GLY A 296 -0.33 12.12 -10.11
CA GLY A 296 1.05 11.71 -10.35
C GLY A 296 1.75 12.51 -11.44
N GLU A 297 1.11 13.55 -11.97
CA GLU A 297 1.71 14.46 -12.95
C GLU A 297 2.87 15.23 -12.34
N THR A 298 3.93 15.42 -13.13
CA THR A 298 5.08 16.22 -12.67
C THR A 298 4.70 17.70 -12.70
N LEU A 299 4.66 18.31 -11.51
CA LEU A 299 4.41 19.74 -11.34
C LEU A 299 5.71 20.55 -11.49
N ARG A 300 6.83 20.00 -11.00
CA ARG A 300 8.14 20.65 -11.04
C ARG A 300 9.27 19.63 -10.93
N VAL A 301 10.38 19.91 -11.61
CA VAL A 301 11.69 19.28 -11.38
C VAL A 301 12.64 20.34 -10.81
N TYR A 302 13.44 19.99 -9.81
CA TYR A 302 14.44 20.87 -9.20
C TYR A 302 15.82 20.50 -9.73
N ASP A 303 16.17 20.97 -10.93
CA ASP A 303 17.36 20.50 -11.67
C ASP A 303 18.68 20.64 -10.89
N GLN A 304 18.79 21.63 -10.00
CA GLN A 304 19.97 21.82 -9.14
C GLN A 304 20.15 20.76 -8.04
N THR A 305 19.30 19.72 -7.99
CA THR A 305 19.23 18.75 -6.88
C THR A 305 19.58 17.32 -7.29
N HIS A 306 20.29 17.14 -8.41
CA HIS A 306 20.83 15.84 -8.80
C HIS A 306 21.58 15.15 -7.65
N GLY A 307 21.33 13.86 -7.48
CA GLY A 307 21.94 13.06 -6.42
C GLY A 307 21.38 13.36 -5.02
N THR A 308 20.14 13.85 -4.91
CA THR A 308 19.45 14.01 -3.63
C THR A 308 19.39 12.69 -2.86
N GLU A 309 19.94 12.65 -1.65
CA GLU A 309 20.00 11.50 -0.74
C GLU A 309 18.92 11.55 0.34
N GLU A 310 18.57 12.74 0.81
CA GLU A 310 17.54 12.95 1.84
C GLU A 310 16.67 14.16 1.49
N VAL A 311 15.38 14.07 1.80
CA VAL A 311 14.39 15.13 1.62
C VAL A 311 13.68 15.38 2.94
N VAL A 312 13.60 16.65 3.33
CA VAL A 312 12.73 17.14 4.41
C VAL A 312 11.94 18.33 3.88
N TRP A 313 10.62 18.32 4.05
CA TRP A 313 9.76 19.46 3.77
C TRP A 313 9.32 20.08 5.09
N HIS A 314 9.50 21.39 5.25
CA HIS A 314 9.06 22.12 6.44
C HIS A 314 8.72 23.57 6.12
N LYS A 315 7.51 24.01 6.50
CA LYS A 315 7.01 25.39 6.30
C LYS A 315 7.27 25.95 4.88
N GLY A 316 6.97 25.17 3.83
CA GLY A 316 7.18 25.59 2.44
C GLY A 316 8.64 25.58 1.96
N THR A 317 9.57 25.08 2.77
CA THR A 317 10.99 24.91 2.44
C THR A 317 11.33 23.44 2.26
N LEU A 318 12.03 23.12 1.18
CA LEU A 318 12.67 21.82 0.94
C LEU A 318 14.11 21.89 1.42
N LEU A 319 14.46 21.01 2.35
CA LEU A 319 15.81 20.80 2.84
C LEU A 319 16.32 19.47 2.27
N LEU A 320 17.42 19.54 1.55
CA LEU A 320 17.94 18.42 0.77
C LEU A 320 19.38 18.14 1.15
N VAL A 321 19.69 16.88 1.41
CA VAL A 321 21.07 16.40 1.36
C VAL A 321 21.31 15.92 -0.07
N VAL A 322 22.32 16.47 -0.75
CA VAL A 322 22.68 16.07 -2.11
C VAL A 322 24.11 15.58 -2.18
N ARG A 323 24.35 14.55 -2.98
CA ARG A 323 25.68 14.05 -3.32
C ARG A 323 25.96 14.29 -4.79
N SER A 324 27.06 14.98 -5.10
CA SER A 324 27.48 15.32 -6.46
C SER A 324 27.51 14.10 -7.39
N VAL A 325 26.84 14.20 -8.55
CA VAL A 325 26.74 13.10 -9.51
C VAL A 325 27.90 13.20 -10.50
N THR A 326 28.94 12.40 -10.29
CA THR A 326 30.13 12.36 -11.16
C THR A 326 29.96 11.33 -12.30
N PRO A 327 30.70 11.47 -13.42
CA PRO A 327 30.70 10.46 -14.47
C PRO A 327 31.05 9.05 -13.97
N GLU A 328 31.97 8.93 -13.01
CA GLU A 328 32.35 7.64 -12.40
C GLU A 328 31.18 6.98 -11.65
N ARG A 329 30.39 7.76 -10.89
CA ARG A 329 29.19 7.26 -10.20
C ARG A 329 28.12 6.77 -11.17
N VAL A 330 27.88 7.53 -12.24
CA VAL A 330 26.92 7.15 -13.28
C VAL A 330 27.37 5.86 -13.95
N ALA A 331 28.64 5.79 -14.38
CA ALA A 331 29.20 4.62 -15.04
C ALA A 331 29.16 3.37 -14.15
N GLU A 332 29.45 3.50 -12.84
CA GLU A 332 29.37 2.37 -11.92
C GLU A 332 27.91 1.92 -11.74
N LEU A 333 26.95 2.82 -11.54
CA LEU A 333 25.53 2.43 -11.44
C LEU A 333 25.04 1.74 -12.73
N ASP A 334 25.40 2.26 -13.91
CA ASP A 334 25.07 1.67 -15.20
C ASP A 334 25.67 0.27 -15.34
N LYS A 335 26.93 0.09 -14.96
CA LYS A 335 27.60 -1.22 -14.92
C LYS A 335 26.82 -2.21 -14.06
N TRP A 336 26.36 -1.82 -12.86
CA TRP A 336 25.53 -2.69 -12.02
C TRP A 336 24.21 -3.08 -12.69
N VAL A 337 23.56 -2.14 -13.37
CA VAL A 337 22.34 -2.42 -14.14
C VAL A 337 22.62 -3.41 -15.26
N GLN A 338 23.72 -3.27 -16.00
CA GLN A 338 24.09 -4.20 -17.07
C GLN A 338 24.42 -5.59 -16.53
N LEU A 339 25.28 -5.67 -15.51
CA LEU A 339 25.63 -6.93 -14.87
C LEU A 339 24.39 -7.66 -14.33
N SER A 340 23.35 -6.95 -13.86
CA SER A 340 22.10 -7.57 -13.38
C SER A 340 21.27 -8.26 -14.48
N LYS A 341 21.56 -7.99 -15.75
CA LYS A 341 20.88 -8.58 -16.92
C LYS A 341 21.62 -9.80 -17.48
N GLU A 342 22.87 -10.03 -17.06
CA GLU A 342 23.71 -11.09 -17.60
C GLU A 342 23.33 -12.47 -17.05
N LYS A 343 23.31 -13.48 -17.93
CA LYS A 343 22.99 -14.86 -17.53
C LYS A 343 23.99 -15.46 -16.54
N LYS A 344 25.28 -15.11 -16.67
CA LYS A 344 26.37 -15.56 -15.80
C LYS A 344 27.00 -14.38 -15.06
N SER A 345 26.15 -13.57 -14.43
CA SER A 345 26.57 -12.37 -13.72
C SER A 345 27.44 -12.69 -12.49
N PRO A 346 28.49 -11.91 -12.21
CA PRO A 346 29.21 -11.92 -10.92
C PRO A 346 28.35 -11.35 -9.76
N LEU A 347 27.08 -11.03 -9.99
CA LEU A 347 26.18 -10.61 -8.93
C LEU A 347 25.35 -11.78 -8.37
N HIS A 348 25.49 -12.98 -8.94
CA HIS A 348 24.73 -14.17 -8.53
C HIS A 348 25.34 -14.92 -7.33
N SER A 349 26.59 -14.65 -6.96
CA SER A 349 27.22 -15.24 -5.78
C SER A 349 27.74 -14.17 -4.83
N ARG A 350 27.69 -14.50 -3.53
CA ARG A 350 28.16 -13.60 -2.48
C ARG A 350 29.65 -13.28 -2.58
N GLU A 351 30.45 -14.26 -2.98
CA GLU A 351 31.91 -14.12 -3.14
C GLU A 351 32.27 -13.10 -4.22
N THR A 352 31.46 -13.01 -5.28
CA THR A 352 31.72 -12.14 -6.43
C THR A 352 31.07 -10.76 -6.28
N ILE A 353 29.94 -10.64 -5.56
CA ILE A 353 29.28 -9.35 -5.30
C ILE A 353 30.00 -8.49 -4.25
N GLU A 354 30.63 -9.09 -3.23
CA GLU A 354 31.23 -8.35 -2.12
C GLU A 354 32.33 -7.37 -2.57
N PRO A 355 33.30 -7.77 -3.42
CA PRO A 355 34.30 -6.85 -3.97
C PRO A 355 33.70 -5.73 -4.81
N LEU A 356 32.71 -6.04 -5.66
CA LEU A 356 32.01 -5.05 -6.48
C LEU A 356 31.26 -4.03 -5.61
N LEU A 357 30.61 -4.49 -4.55
CA LEU A 357 29.87 -3.62 -3.65
C LEU A 357 30.82 -2.70 -2.86
N LYS A 358 31.99 -3.22 -2.47
CA LYS A 358 33.05 -2.40 -1.85
C LYS A 358 33.52 -1.31 -2.81
N GLN A 359 33.73 -1.65 -4.09
CA GLN A 359 34.08 -0.67 -5.12
C GLN A 359 32.97 0.37 -5.28
N PHE A 360 31.71 -0.06 -5.45
CA PHE A 360 30.59 0.86 -5.65
C PHE A 360 30.43 1.83 -4.49
N ARG A 361 30.48 1.34 -3.24
CA ARG A 361 30.46 2.21 -2.05
C ARG A 361 31.66 3.13 -1.95
N GLY A 362 32.84 2.67 -2.37
CA GLY A 362 34.04 3.49 -2.42
C GLY A 362 33.90 4.66 -3.39
N ILE A 363 33.26 4.44 -4.54
CA ILE A 363 32.97 5.48 -5.54
C ILE A 363 31.91 6.44 -4.98
N GLU A 364 30.81 5.93 -4.43
CA GLU A 364 29.78 6.75 -3.78
C GLU A 364 30.37 7.62 -2.66
N GLY A 365 31.23 7.05 -1.81
CA GLY A 365 31.81 7.72 -0.65
C GLY A 365 32.77 8.86 -0.97
N LYS A 366 33.36 8.91 -2.18
CA LYS A 366 34.28 9.98 -2.61
C LYS A 366 33.56 11.24 -3.07
N ALA A 367 32.31 11.14 -3.48
CA ALA A 367 31.60 12.28 -4.05
C ALA A 367 31.22 13.30 -2.98
N GLU A 368 31.37 14.58 -3.34
CA GLU A 368 31.11 15.71 -2.47
C GLU A 368 29.63 15.78 -2.09
N MET A 369 29.39 16.17 -0.84
CA MET A 369 28.07 16.37 -0.26
C MET A 369 27.75 17.85 -0.14
N ALA A 370 26.46 18.19 -0.17
CA ALA A 370 25.96 19.50 0.19
C ALA A 370 24.59 19.40 0.86
N VAL A 371 24.23 20.41 1.64
CA VAL A 371 22.87 20.62 2.14
C VAL A 371 22.30 21.86 1.46
N LEU A 372 21.11 21.73 0.88
CA LEU A 372 20.41 22.80 0.18
C LEU A 372 19.11 23.14 0.90
N ALA A 373 18.74 24.41 0.92
CA ALA A 373 17.37 24.84 1.20
C ALA A 373 16.78 25.53 -0.03
N LEU A 374 15.56 25.13 -0.39
CA LEU A 374 14.84 25.65 -1.54
C LEU A 374 13.41 25.99 -1.14
N GLU A 375 12.84 27.03 -1.74
CA GLU A 375 11.40 27.24 -1.71
C GLU A 375 10.69 26.13 -2.49
N ALA A 376 9.70 25.48 -1.87
CA ALA A 376 9.00 24.35 -2.45
C ALA A 376 8.08 24.71 -3.62
N ASP A 377 7.65 25.97 -3.74
CA ASP A 377 6.77 26.41 -4.85
C ASP A 377 7.56 26.86 -6.07
N THR A 378 8.62 27.63 -5.84
CA THR A 378 9.39 28.31 -6.88
C THR A 378 10.63 27.51 -7.29
N GLY A 379 11.16 26.67 -6.39
CA GLY A 379 12.48 26.04 -6.54
C GLY A 379 13.65 27.00 -6.32
N ARG A 380 13.40 28.23 -5.87
CA ARG A 380 14.45 29.21 -5.59
C ARG A 380 15.31 28.72 -4.42
N MET A 381 16.62 28.67 -4.62
CA MET A 381 17.56 28.32 -3.56
C MET A 381 17.63 29.45 -2.54
N LEU A 382 17.42 29.11 -1.27
CA LEU A 382 17.55 30.02 -0.13
C LEU A 382 19.00 30.06 0.34
N TRP A 383 19.62 28.88 0.48
CA TRP A 383 21.02 28.74 0.86
C TRP A 383 21.56 27.36 0.49
N LYS A 384 22.90 27.26 0.45
CA LYS A 384 23.65 26.03 0.21
C LYS A 384 24.83 25.96 1.18
N LYS A 385 25.04 24.79 1.76
CA LYS A 385 26.16 24.44 2.64
C LYS A 385 26.95 23.29 2.01
N ALA A 386 28.26 23.43 1.81
CA ALA A 386 29.11 22.45 1.13
C ALA A 386 30.55 22.48 1.66
N GLY A 387 31.37 21.50 1.29
CA GLY A 387 32.76 21.41 1.76
C GLY A 387 32.83 21.27 3.29
N ALA A 388 33.66 22.11 3.94
CA ALA A 388 33.87 22.07 5.39
C ALA A 388 32.59 22.27 6.23
N ASP A 389 31.57 22.95 5.68
CA ASP A 389 30.28 23.13 6.35
C ASP A 389 29.58 21.80 6.62
N VAL A 390 29.76 20.81 5.74
CA VAL A 390 29.08 19.50 5.76
C VAL A 390 30.06 18.32 5.84
N ASP A 391 31.33 18.59 6.14
CA ASP A 391 32.33 17.54 6.33
C ASP A 391 31.94 16.62 7.49
N GLY A 392 32.03 15.31 7.26
CA GLY A 392 31.57 14.29 8.20
C GLY A 392 30.06 14.26 8.45
N LEU A 393 29.22 14.83 7.57
CA LEU A 393 27.75 14.77 7.67
C LEU A 393 27.28 13.31 7.85
N ARG A 394 26.54 13.06 8.94
CA ARG A 394 26.00 11.74 9.22
C ARG A 394 24.71 11.52 8.42
N PRO A 395 24.57 10.38 7.72
CA PRO A 395 23.34 10.05 7.02
C PRO A 395 22.13 9.98 7.96
N VAL A 396 20.97 10.33 7.43
CA VAL A 396 19.65 10.26 8.08
C VAL A 396 19.57 11.20 9.30
N SER A 397 20.38 12.26 9.36
CA SER A 397 20.42 13.21 10.49
C SER A 397 19.67 14.52 10.23
N LEU A 398 19.35 14.87 8.98
CA LEU A 398 18.68 16.14 8.65
C LEU A 398 17.24 16.17 9.22
N ARG A 399 16.90 17.22 9.97
CA ARG A 399 15.59 17.48 10.60
C ARG A 399 15.24 18.96 10.53
N ALA A 400 13.96 19.29 10.72
CA ALA A 400 13.53 20.67 10.89
C ALA A 400 12.37 20.77 11.90
N ILE A 401 12.39 21.84 12.69
CA ILE A 401 11.34 22.18 13.65
C ILE A 401 11.33 23.69 13.88
N GLY A 402 10.17 24.30 14.09
CA GLY A 402 10.08 25.75 14.25
C GLY A 402 10.74 26.49 13.07
N ASP A 403 11.72 27.34 13.35
CA ASP A 403 12.53 28.04 12.34
C ASP A 403 13.98 27.51 12.28
N ARG A 404 14.16 26.23 12.65
CA ARG A 404 15.47 25.59 12.82
C ARG A 404 15.62 24.36 11.94
N VAL A 405 16.84 24.15 11.47
CA VAL A 405 17.28 22.96 10.76
C VAL A 405 18.39 22.32 11.58
N LEU A 406 18.24 21.04 11.90
CA LEU A 406 19.22 20.30 12.68
C LEU A 406 19.84 19.22 11.81
N LEU A 407 21.15 19.07 11.94
CA LEU A 407 21.92 18.01 11.32
C LEU A 407 23.05 17.58 12.23
N GLN A 408 23.59 16.39 12.01
CA GLN A 408 24.76 15.93 12.74
C GLN A 408 25.94 15.79 11.78
N LYS A 409 27.05 16.45 12.08
CA LYS A 409 28.31 16.33 11.35
C LYS A 409 29.45 15.97 12.28
N ALA A 410 30.27 15.02 11.90
CA ALA A 410 31.33 14.43 12.71
C ALA A 410 30.80 14.00 14.10
N GLN A 411 31.18 14.72 15.16
CA GLN A 411 30.74 14.50 16.54
C GLN A 411 29.95 15.69 17.09
N ASN A 412 29.28 16.46 16.23
CA ASN A 412 28.55 17.66 16.61
C ASN A 412 27.14 17.65 16.03
N VAL A 413 26.16 18.07 16.83
CA VAL A 413 24.84 18.49 16.34
C VAL A 413 24.90 19.98 16.08
N VAL A 414 24.44 20.38 14.90
CA VAL A 414 24.44 21.78 14.46
C VAL A 414 23.00 22.20 14.21
N SER A 415 22.65 23.38 14.69
CA SER A 415 21.38 24.04 14.40
C SER A 415 21.60 25.24 13.50
N LEU A 416 20.84 25.31 12.42
CA LEU A 416 20.86 26.37 11.44
C LEU A 416 19.51 27.06 11.40
N ASP A 417 19.50 28.36 11.12
CA ASP A 417 18.29 29.09 10.79
C ASP A 417 17.70 28.59 9.45
N LEU A 418 16.41 28.28 9.45
CA LEU A 418 15.71 27.68 8.30
C LEU A 418 15.81 28.54 7.04
N LYS A 419 15.72 29.87 7.16
CA LYS A 419 15.65 30.78 6.01
C LYS A 419 17.01 31.19 5.49
N THR A 420 17.99 31.34 6.38
CA THR A 420 19.30 31.93 6.07
C THR A 420 20.44 30.92 6.05
N GLY A 421 20.26 29.74 6.67
CA GLY A 421 21.30 28.72 6.79
C GLY A 421 22.44 29.13 7.71
N LYS A 422 22.30 30.24 8.46
CA LYS A 422 23.27 30.68 9.45
C LYS A 422 23.23 29.74 10.65
N GLU A 423 24.42 29.37 11.11
CA GLU A 423 24.55 28.60 12.34
C GLU A 423 24.01 29.41 13.52
N GLN A 424 23.14 28.77 14.31
CA GLN A 424 22.59 29.33 15.53
C GLN A 424 23.34 28.80 16.75
N TRP A 425 23.64 27.50 16.76
CA TRP A 425 24.44 26.86 17.79
C TRP A 425 25.03 25.54 17.30
N THR A 426 26.08 25.10 17.97
CA THR A 426 26.70 23.78 17.79
C THR A 426 26.89 23.14 19.16
N ALA A 427 26.53 21.85 19.28
CA ALA A 427 26.67 21.06 20.49
C ALA A 427 27.50 19.79 20.23
N ALA A 428 28.53 19.56 21.05
CA ALA A 428 29.35 18.35 20.97
C ALA A 428 28.54 17.13 21.39
N CYS A 429 28.32 16.20 20.46
CA CYS A 429 27.68 14.93 20.73
C CYS A 429 28.15 13.84 19.76
N ALA A 430 28.89 12.87 20.30
CA ALA A 430 29.34 11.71 19.54
C ALA A 430 28.20 10.71 19.27
N ALA A 431 27.22 10.61 20.17
CA ALA A 431 26.06 9.72 20.02
C ALA A 431 25.19 10.17 18.84
N PRO A 432 24.56 9.26 18.07
CA PRO A 432 23.71 9.62 16.95
C PRO A 432 22.49 10.46 17.38
N LEU A 433 22.19 11.52 16.62
CA LEU A 433 20.94 12.27 16.70
C LEU A 433 19.76 11.33 16.43
N ARG A 434 18.83 11.22 17.39
CA ARG A 434 17.68 10.32 17.28
C ARG A 434 16.39 11.07 16.98
N VAL A 435 16.08 12.07 17.81
CA VAL A 435 14.80 12.80 17.75
C VAL A 435 14.99 14.26 18.13
N VAL A 436 14.17 15.12 17.54
CA VAL A 436 14.08 16.54 17.85
C VAL A 436 12.65 16.86 18.24
N GLY A 437 12.46 17.65 19.29
CA GLY A 437 11.17 18.26 19.63
C GLY A 437 11.34 19.71 20.03
N ASP A 438 10.25 20.39 20.36
CA ASP A 438 10.27 21.84 20.59
C ASP A 438 11.22 22.26 21.73
N ARG A 439 11.38 21.39 22.74
CA ARG A 439 12.16 21.69 23.94
C ARG A 439 13.53 21.01 23.98
N ALA A 440 13.67 19.85 23.33
CA ALA A 440 14.91 19.10 23.41
C ALA A 440 15.29 18.38 22.11
N VAL A 441 16.60 18.28 21.92
CA VAL A 441 17.29 17.48 20.91
C VAL A 441 17.94 16.31 21.62
N VAL A 442 17.62 15.07 21.20
CA VAL A 442 18.09 13.86 21.89
C VAL A 442 19.03 13.07 21.00
N CYS A 443 20.22 12.81 21.53
CA CYS A 443 21.22 11.93 20.94
C CYS A 443 21.43 10.71 21.82
N ALA A 444 21.44 9.51 21.22
CA ALA A 444 21.54 8.29 22.00
C ALA A 444 22.18 7.10 21.25
N ASP A 445 22.98 6.33 21.98
CA ASP A 445 23.50 5.02 21.61
C ASP A 445 23.59 4.11 22.86
N GLY A 446 24.23 2.94 22.73
CA GLY A 446 24.45 2.02 23.85
C GLY A 446 25.45 2.50 24.91
N LYS A 447 26.02 3.70 24.78
CA LYS A 447 27.01 4.28 25.73
C LYS A 447 26.51 5.57 26.39
N THR A 448 25.81 6.41 25.65
CA THR A 448 25.41 7.76 26.09
C THR A 448 24.00 8.08 25.64
N VAL A 449 23.23 8.73 26.51
CA VAL A 449 22.02 9.47 26.19
C VAL A 449 22.23 10.92 26.61
N ALA A 450 22.09 11.85 25.69
CA ALA A 450 22.23 13.28 25.94
C ALA A 450 21.03 14.03 25.39
N ALA A 451 20.54 15.00 26.16
CA ALA A 451 19.51 15.93 25.74
C ALA A 451 20.07 17.36 25.77
N PHE A 452 19.77 18.13 24.73
CA PHE A 452 20.18 19.51 24.57
C PHE A 452 18.94 20.39 24.36
N SER A 453 18.96 21.63 24.82
CA SER A 453 17.93 22.61 24.52
C SER A 453 17.83 22.79 23.01
N THR A 454 16.63 22.67 22.43
CA THR A 454 16.42 22.93 21.00
C THR A 454 16.72 24.39 20.65
N GLU A 455 16.52 25.30 21.61
CA GLU A 455 16.69 26.73 21.41
C GLU A 455 18.16 27.16 21.43
N THR A 456 18.92 26.69 22.44
CA THR A 456 20.27 27.19 22.74
C THR A 456 21.38 26.19 22.42
N GLY A 457 21.06 24.89 22.28
CA GLY A 457 22.05 23.83 22.14
C GLY A 457 22.76 23.47 23.45
N GLU A 458 22.42 24.13 24.56
CA GLU A 458 22.99 23.83 25.87
C GLU A 458 22.56 22.46 26.35
N ALA A 459 23.49 21.72 26.97
CA ALA A 459 23.19 20.43 27.54
C ALA A 459 22.18 20.57 28.67
N LEU A 460 21.02 19.91 28.54
CA LEU A 460 20.06 19.77 29.63
C LEU A 460 20.57 18.71 30.62
N TRP A 461 21.01 17.58 30.09
CA TRP A 461 21.61 16.49 30.85
C TRP A 461 22.33 15.50 29.93
N THR A 462 23.19 14.67 30.52
CA THR A 462 23.84 13.54 29.87
C THR A 462 23.97 12.39 30.85
N GLN A 463 23.64 11.18 30.43
CA GLN A 463 23.70 9.98 31.28
C GLN A 463 24.06 8.73 30.50
N LYS A 464 24.45 7.68 31.24
CA LYS A 464 24.59 6.34 30.67
C LYS A 464 23.19 5.73 30.45
N PRO A 465 22.94 5.05 29.32
CA PRO A 465 21.67 4.39 29.09
C PRO A 465 21.47 3.23 30.07
N LEU A 466 20.21 2.99 30.45
CA LEU A 466 19.80 1.74 31.12
C LEU A 466 19.81 0.54 30.15
N LEU A 467 19.87 0.83 28.86
CA LEU A 467 19.82 -0.14 27.77
C LEU A 467 21.24 -0.39 27.25
N SER A 468 21.54 -1.65 26.94
CA SER A 468 22.79 -2.04 26.27
C SER A 468 22.85 -1.59 24.81
N ASP A 469 21.69 -1.35 24.20
CA ASP A 469 21.53 -0.75 22.88
C ASP A 469 20.26 0.10 22.89
N VAL A 470 20.39 1.41 22.66
CA VAL A 470 19.26 2.31 22.45
C VAL A 470 18.90 2.27 20.97
N ARG A 471 17.85 1.54 20.65
CA ARG A 471 17.38 1.36 19.28
C ARG A 471 16.50 2.50 18.83
N ASP A 472 15.56 2.85 19.69
CA ASP A 472 14.46 3.74 19.39
C ASP A 472 14.39 4.88 20.42
N ALA A 473 14.01 6.07 19.96
CA ALA A 473 13.73 7.22 20.82
C ALA A 473 12.47 7.93 20.30
N PHE A 474 11.56 8.27 21.22
CA PHE A 474 10.30 8.91 20.90
C PHE A 474 10.08 10.10 21.84
N LEU A 475 9.54 11.19 21.32
CA LEU A 475 8.97 12.27 22.13
C LEU A 475 7.45 12.11 22.11
N ILE A 476 6.88 11.70 23.24
CA ILE A 476 5.46 11.42 23.37
C ILE A 476 4.93 12.21 24.57
N ARG A 477 3.95 13.09 24.32
CA ARG A 477 3.29 13.92 25.36
C ARG A 477 4.26 14.63 26.31
N GLY A 478 5.36 15.16 25.75
CA GLY A 478 6.37 15.92 26.50
C GLY A 478 7.39 15.09 27.27
N SER A 479 7.36 13.76 27.17
CA SER A 479 8.38 12.87 27.74
C SER A 479 9.25 12.22 26.68
N LEU A 480 10.49 11.88 27.04
CA LEU A 480 11.37 11.05 26.23
C LEU A 480 11.12 9.58 26.54
N TRP A 481 10.83 8.78 25.52
CA TRP A 481 10.74 7.33 25.63
C TRP A 481 11.90 6.69 24.88
N LEU A 482 12.67 5.85 25.56
CA LEU A 482 13.79 5.10 24.99
C LEU A 482 13.44 3.61 24.90
N GLY A 483 13.68 3.02 23.75
CA GLY A 483 13.40 1.62 23.46
C GLY A 483 14.66 0.84 23.09
N GLY A 484 14.81 -0.38 23.62
CA GLY A 484 15.96 -1.21 23.32
C GLY A 484 16.11 -2.44 24.19
N PHE A 485 17.34 -2.92 24.37
CA PHE A 485 17.63 -4.18 25.06
C PHE A 485 18.40 -3.96 26.36
N LYS A 486 17.98 -4.55 27.48
CA LYS A 486 18.76 -4.53 28.73
C LYS A 486 20.05 -5.35 28.59
N PRO A 487 21.12 -4.98 29.31
CA PRO A 487 22.31 -5.82 29.44
C PRO A 487 21.94 -7.22 29.97
N TYR A 488 22.59 -8.27 29.45
CA TYR A 488 22.45 -9.64 29.94
C TYR A 488 23.85 -10.28 30.09
N SER A 489 24.03 -11.18 31.06
CA SER A 489 25.30 -11.87 31.33
C SER A 489 25.12 -13.37 31.18
N THR A 490 25.88 -14.00 30.26
CA THR A 490 25.88 -15.47 30.05
C THR A 490 27.05 -16.17 30.76
N GLY A 491 27.77 -15.49 31.67
CA GLY A 491 28.90 -16.08 32.41
C GLY A 491 30.16 -16.37 31.59
N ARG A 492 30.12 -16.36 30.24
CA ARG A 492 31.30 -16.55 29.37
C ARG A 492 31.75 -15.30 28.61
N GLN A 493 30.89 -14.28 28.44
CA GLN A 493 31.24 -12.96 27.91
C GLN A 493 30.29 -11.87 28.47
N LYS A 494 30.80 -10.67 28.74
CA LYS A 494 29.99 -9.47 29.02
C LYS A 494 29.72 -8.73 27.70
N HIS A 495 28.68 -9.10 26.97
CA HIS A 495 28.23 -8.33 25.79
C HIS A 495 26.70 -8.20 25.72
N THR A 496 26.29 -7.14 25.02
CA THR A 496 24.94 -6.69 24.61
C THR A 496 23.86 -7.76 24.69
N GLY A 497 22.72 -7.44 25.33
CA GLY A 497 21.58 -8.34 25.40
C GLY A 497 21.23 -8.88 24.01
N PRO A 498 20.91 -10.17 23.86
CA PRO A 498 20.66 -10.74 22.55
C PRO A 498 19.52 -9.96 21.88
N ALA A 499 19.55 -9.79 20.56
CA ALA A 499 18.40 -9.26 19.79
C ALA A 499 17.11 -10.10 19.99
N TRP A 500 17.24 -11.25 20.66
CA TRP A 500 16.22 -12.20 21.13
C TRP A 500 15.67 -11.89 22.54
N GLY A 501 16.30 -10.98 23.30
CA GLY A 501 15.89 -10.57 24.64
C GLY A 501 14.68 -9.63 24.64
N PRO A 502 14.10 -9.34 25.82
CA PRO A 502 12.91 -8.49 25.90
C PRO A 502 13.19 -7.08 25.36
N TYR A 503 12.22 -6.51 24.65
CA TYR A 503 12.28 -5.11 24.22
C TYR A 503 11.75 -4.25 25.36
N PHE A 504 12.63 -3.48 25.98
CA PHE A 504 12.33 -2.65 27.13
C PHE A 504 12.09 -1.22 26.71
N VAL A 505 11.20 -0.56 27.45
CA VAL A 505 10.89 0.84 27.23
C VAL A 505 11.02 1.62 28.53
N THR A 506 11.74 2.73 28.52
CA THR A 506 11.88 3.63 29.67
C THR A 506 11.36 5.02 29.31
N GLN A 507 10.50 5.57 30.16
CA GLN A 507 10.06 6.96 30.11
C GLN A 507 11.02 7.81 30.95
N HIS A 508 11.43 8.94 30.39
CA HIS A 508 12.29 9.91 31.04
C HIS A 508 11.63 11.28 31.03
N ASP A 509 11.79 12.00 32.14
CA ASP A 509 11.54 13.44 32.17
C ASP A 509 12.51 14.13 31.21
N LEU A 510 11.97 14.98 30.33
CA LEU A 510 12.75 15.55 29.24
C LEU A 510 13.78 16.58 29.74
N ALA A 511 13.47 17.29 30.84
CA ALA A 511 14.31 18.36 31.36
C ALA A 511 15.45 17.85 32.26
N THR A 512 15.22 16.75 32.99
CA THR A 512 16.15 16.24 34.00
C THR A 512 16.79 14.89 33.63
N GLY A 513 16.20 14.14 32.70
CA GLY A 513 16.62 12.79 32.33
C GLY A 513 16.19 11.71 33.32
N ALA A 514 15.53 12.09 34.42
CA ALA A 514 15.06 11.19 35.47
C ALA A 514 14.08 10.16 34.89
N VAL A 515 14.27 8.90 35.27
CA VAL A 515 13.39 7.80 34.83
C VAL A 515 12.07 7.92 35.57
N LEU A 516 10.99 8.04 34.82
CA LEU A 516 9.62 8.17 35.33
C LEU A 516 8.89 6.82 35.37
N LYS A 517 9.18 5.95 34.39
CA LYS A 517 8.50 4.67 34.21
C LYS A 517 9.36 3.69 33.44
N GLU A 518 9.25 2.40 33.76
CA GLU A 518 9.76 1.30 32.94
C GLU A 518 8.61 0.39 32.53
N ILE A 519 8.61 -0.05 31.27
CA ILE A 519 7.76 -1.11 30.76
C ILE A 519 8.68 -2.27 30.38
N ASN A 520 8.41 -3.44 30.96
CA ASN A 520 9.18 -4.66 30.79
C ASN A 520 8.28 -5.75 30.18
N PRO A 521 8.01 -5.72 28.86
CA PRO A 521 7.27 -6.77 28.18
C PRO A 521 7.85 -8.16 28.44
N GLU A 522 6.99 -9.17 28.56
CA GLU A 522 7.42 -10.56 28.63
C GLU A 522 8.22 -10.97 27.38
N ASN A 523 9.03 -12.03 27.50
CA ASN A 523 9.80 -12.57 26.39
C ASN A 523 9.00 -13.63 25.61
N PRO A 524 8.42 -13.32 24.43
CA PRO A 524 7.65 -14.24 23.60
C PRO A 524 8.53 -15.21 22.78
N SER A 525 9.84 -15.34 23.08
CA SER A 525 10.81 -16.16 22.33
C SER A 525 10.89 -15.83 20.83
N HIS A 526 11.19 -14.57 20.48
CA HIS A 526 11.42 -14.12 19.10
C HIS A 526 12.41 -12.94 19.03
N HIS A 527 13.24 -12.83 17.99
CA HIS A 527 14.06 -11.63 17.74
C HIS A 527 13.21 -10.42 17.33
N HIS A 528 13.69 -9.23 17.68
CA HIS A 528 13.17 -7.98 17.15
C HIS A 528 13.50 -7.81 15.66
N ARG A 529 12.59 -7.24 14.88
CA ARG A 529 12.71 -7.11 13.42
C ARG A 529 13.66 -5.97 13.03
N CYS A 530 14.09 -6.03 11.78
CA CYS A 530 15.10 -5.16 11.19
C CYS A 530 14.54 -3.80 10.75
N TYR A 531 13.79 -3.11 11.59
CA TYR A 531 13.32 -1.74 11.39
C TYR A 531 13.25 -1.00 12.73
N ALA A 532 13.25 0.34 12.68
CA ALA A 532 13.00 1.18 13.86
C ALA A 532 11.52 1.14 14.22
N ASN A 533 11.22 1.00 15.50
CA ASN A 533 9.86 1.02 15.98
C ASN A 533 9.22 2.38 15.75
N LYS A 534 7.89 2.40 15.71
CA LYS A 534 7.08 3.61 15.59
C LYS A 534 6.19 3.72 16.81
N ALA A 535 5.51 4.83 16.97
CA ALA A 535 4.56 5.02 18.05
C ALA A 535 3.36 5.87 17.62
N THR A 536 2.36 5.89 18.49
CA THR A 536 1.33 6.91 18.54
C THR A 536 1.42 7.64 19.89
N ASP A 537 0.56 8.62 20.13
CA ASP A 537 0.41 9.24 21.45
C ASP A 537 0.04 8.27 22.59
N ARG A 538 -0.36 7.03 22.27
CA ARG A 538 -0.78 6.01 23.25
C ARG A 538 0.03 4.71 23.18
N TYR A 539 0.51 4.33 22.00
CA TYR A 539 1.10 3.01 21.80
C TYR A 539 2.51 3.11 21.25
N ILE A 540 3.44 2.32 21.77
CA ILE A 540 4.64 1.96 21.01
C ILE A 540 4.29 0.78 20.12
N VAL A 541 4.54 0.93 18.82
CA VAL A 541 4.26 -0.06 17.79
C VAL A 541 5.54 -0.82 17.47
N GLY A 542 5.63 -1.99 18.09
CA GLY A 542 6.80 -2.88 18.07
C GLY A 542 6.79 -3.89 16.93
N GLY A 543 7.97 -4.41 16.60
CA GLY A 543 8.14 -5.40 15.55
C GLY A 543 8.83 -6.65 16.02
N ARG A 544 8.21 -7.53 16.83
CA ARG A 544 8.82 -8.78 17.28
C ARG A 544 8.12 -10.02 16.73
N ARG A 545 7.05 -10.50 17.36
CA ARG A 545 6.29 -11.70 16.90
C ARG A 545 5.35 -11.40 15.71
N GLY A 546 5.22 -10.14 15.35
CA GLY A 546 4.41 -9.59 14.25
C GLY A 546 4.45 -8.08 14.39
N THR A 547 3.28 -7.46 14.61
CA THR A 547 3.17 -6.10 15.14
C THR A 547 2.66 -6.14 16.57
N GLU A 548 3.40 -5.55 17.50
CA GLU A 548 3.00 -5.36 18.89
C GLU A 548 2.49 -3.95 19.11
N PHE A 549 1.49 -3.80 19.97
CA PHE A 549 1.10 -2.51 20.53
C PHE A 549 1.36 -2.55 22.03
N ILE A 550 2.30 -1.74 22.50
CA ILE A 550 2.59 -1.57 23.92
C ILE A 550 1.85 -0.31 24.38
N ASP A 551 0.82 -0.47 25.20
CA ASP A 551 0.10 0.67 25.78
C ASP A 551 1.01 1.36 26.80
N ILE A 552 1.40 2.60 26.52
CA ILE A 552 2.36 3.32 27.37
C ILE A 552 1.75 3.72 28.72
N GLN A 553 0.42 3.73 28.84
CA GLN A 553 -0.29 4.04 30.09
C GLN A 553 -0.38 2.80 30.98
N THR A 554 -0.85 1.67 30.46
CA THR A 554 -1.06 0.45 31.26
C THR A 554 0.16 -0.48 31.32
N GLY A 555 1.05 -0.41 30.33
CA GLY A 555 2.14 -1.37 30.14
C GLY A 555 1.71 -2.67 29.46
N GLU A 556 0.43 -2.82 29.11
CA GLU A 556 -0.10 -4.01 28.42
C GLU A 556 0.45 -4.12 27.00
N VAL A 557 0.67 -5.37 26.55
CA VAL A 557 1.23 -5.67 25.23
C VAL A 557 0.25 -6.51 24.41
N PHE A 558 -0.22 -5.96 23.30
CA PHE A 558 -1.11 -6.64 22.37
C PHE A 558 -0.34 -7.21 21.17
N TRP A 559 -0.41 -8.51 20.99
CA TRP A 559 0.39 -9.26 20.01
C TRP A 559 -0.42 -9.58 18.75
N HIS A 560 0.03 -9.10 17.59
CA HIS A 560 -0.61 -9.40 16.30
C HIS A 560 0.37 -10.15 15.42
N SER A 561 0.58 -11.44 15.71
CA SER A 561 1.50 -12.32 14.96
C SER A 561 1.12 -12.47 13.48
N TRP A 562 -0.12 -12.12 13.14
CA TRP A 562 -0.68 -12.17 11.80
C TRP A 562 -0.48 -10.87 10.99
N ALA A 563 -0.01 -9.78 11.61
CA ALA A 563 0.28 -8.51 10.96
C ALA A 563 1.79 -8.24 10.95
N ARG A 564 2.32 -7.74 9.83
CA ARG A 564 3.77 -7.50 9.67
C ARG A 564 4.07 -6.49 8.58
N GLY A 565 5.07 -5.64 8.81
CA GLY A 565 5.65 -4.75 7.80
C GLY A 565 6.95 -5.27 7.19
N VAL A 566 7.39 -4.61 6.12
CA VAL A 566 8.61 -4.93 5.37
C VAL A 566 9.89 -4.65 6.17
N CYS A 567 10.99 -5.34 5.86
CA CYS A 567 12.30 -5.05 6.45
C CYS A 567 12.74 -3.59 6.19
N GLN A 568 13.56 -3.04 7.08
CA GLN A 568 14.03 -1.65 7.12
C GLN A 568 12.97 -0.57 7.33
N TYR A 569 11.82 -0.62 6.66
CA TYR A 569 10.75 0.36 6.82
C TYR A 569 9.79 0.03 7.97
N GLY A 570 9.32 -1.23 8.06
CA GLY A 570 8.36 -1.67 9.06
C GLY A 570 6.90 -1.36 8.71
N VAL A 571 6.11 -0.99 9.70
CA VAL A 571 4.68 -0.61 9.57
C VAL A 571 4.52 0.91 9.55
N MET A 572 3.33 1.47 9.35
CA MET A 572 3.08 2.91 9.40
C MET A 572 1.69 3.22 10.02
N PRO A 573 1.62 3.85 11.21
CA PRO A 573 0.35 4.22 11.84
C PRO A 573 -0.10 5.65 11.44
N CYS A 574 -1.19 5.80 10.71
CA CYS A 574 -1.83 7.11 10.41
C CYS A 574 -3.21 6.90 9.78
N ASN A 575 -3.97 7.97 9.52
CA ASN A 575 -5.32 7.90 8.95
C ASN A 575 -6.33 7.08 9.79
N GLY A 576 -6.06 6.86 11.09
CA GLY A 576 -6.79 5.93 11.94
C GLY A 576 -6.53 4.44 11.63
N LEU A 577 -5.52 4.15 10.82
CA LEU A 577 -5.19 2.81 10.31
C LEU A 577 -3.71 2.44 10.57
N LEU A 578 -3.45 1.14 10.61
CA LEU A 578 -2.10 0.58 10.58
C LEU A 578 -1.82 0.02 9.18
N TYR A 579 -0.83 0.59 8.50
CA TYR A 579 -0.37 0.13 7.20
C TYR A 579 0.80 -0.86 7.35
N CYS A 580 0.65 -2.01 6.71
CA CYS A 580 1.59 -3.13 6.71
C CYS A 580 2.01 -3.42 5.25
N PRO A 581 3.15 -2.87 4.78
CA PRO A 581 3.64 -3.14 3.43
C PRO A 581 3.99 -4.62 3.22
N PRO A 582 3.91 -5.13 1.98
CA PRO A 582 4.21 -6.52 1.70
C PRO A 582 5.67 -6.86 2.07
N HIS A 583 5.91 -8.11 2.43
CA HIS A 583 7.22 -8.58 2.89
C HIS A 583 7.53 -9.99 2.35
N ALA A 584 8.78 -10.43 2.47
CA ALA A 584 9.23 -11.77 2.06
C ALA A 584 9.41 -12.76 3.23
N CYS A 585 9.04 -12.38 4.46
CA CYS A 585 9.34 -13.22 5.63
C CYS A 585 8.58 -14.56 5.62
N GLY A 586 9.23 -15.65 6.01
CA GLY A 586 8.63 -16.99 6.15
C GLY A 586 8.07 -17.34 7.54
N CYS A 587 8.14 -16.46 8.54
CA CYS A 587 7.56 -16.74 9.85
C CYS A 587 6.02 -16.66 9.81
N TYR A 588 5.36 -17.53 10.59
CA TYR A 588 3.89 -17.58 10.75
C TYR A 588 3.13 -17.67 9.41
N VAL A 589 3.69 -18.40 8.43
CA VAL A 589 3.13 -18.49 7.06
C VAL A 589 1.68 -18.96 7.00
N THR A 590 1.21 -19.73 8.00
CA THR A 590 -0.16 -20.24 8.04
C THR A 590 -1.18 -19.25 8.61
N THR A 591 -0.75 -18.20 9.32
CA THR A 591 -1.67 -17.26 10.01
C THR A 591 -1.49 -15.81 9.59
N LYS A 592 -0.35 -15.46 8.99
CA LYS A 592 0.00 -14.08 8.68
C LYS A 592 -0.57 -13.62 7.34
N LEU A 593 -1.10 -12.41 7.36
CA LEU A 593 -1.61 -11.75 6.17
C LEU A 593 -0.50 -11.56 5.14
N SER A 594 -0.88 -11.71 3.88
CA SER A 594 -0.03 -11.43 2.71
C SER A 594 -0.55 -10.16 2.03
N GLY A 595 0.26 -9.53 1.20
CA GLY A 595 -0.11 -8.29 0.52
C GLY A 595 0.26 -7.01 1.26
N PHE A 596 -0.06 -5.88 0.66
CA PHE A 596 -0.12 -4.60 1.35
C PHE A 596 -1.44 -4.52 2.09
N ASN A 597 -1.39 -4.48 3.43
CA ASN A 597 -2.59 -4.49 4.27
C ASN A 597 -2.77 -3.15 4.98
N ALA A 598 -4.00 -2.66 5.03
CA ALA A 598 -4.44 -1.65 5.98
C ALA A 598 -5.35 -2.29 7.03
N LEU A 599 -5.04 -2.07 8.30
CA LEU A 599 -5.73 -2.67 9.44
C LEU A 599 -6.35 -1.59 10.31
N ALA A 600 -7.58 -1.83 10.77
CA ALA A 600 -8.30 -0.92 11.64
C ALA A 600 -8.34 -1.44 13.07
N GLY A 601 -8.29 -0.51 14.03
CA GLY A 601 -8.54 -0.80 15.45
C GLY A 601 -10.00 -1.19 15.72
N GLN A 602 -10.36 -1.28 17.00
CA GLN A 602 -11.73 -1.56 17.42
C GLN A 602 -12.68 -0.43 16.97
N ARG A 603 -13.85 -0.79 16.44
CA ARG A 603 -14.89 0.14 16.03
C ARG A 603 -15.84 0.45 17.19
N SER A 604 -16.46 1.62 17.16
CA SER A 604 -17.44 2.07 18.17
C SER A 604 -18.70 1.21 18.22
N GLU A 605 -19.08 0.59 17.10
CA GLU A 605 -20.15 -0.40 17.02
C GLU A 605 -19.57 -1.80 16.76
N VAL A 606 -19.74 -2.70 17.73
CA VAL A 606 -19.47 -4.12 17.54
C VAL A 606 -20.66 -4.71 16.78
N ARG A 607 -20.44 -5.09 15.52
CA ARG A 607 -21.49 -5.73 14.72
C ARG A 607 -21.93 -7.04 15.40
N GLY A 608 -23.24 -7.22 15.56
CA GLY A 608 -23.81 -8.52 15.92
C GLY A 608 -23.56 -9.55 14.82
N GLN A 609 -23.68 -10.84 15.15
CA GLN A 609 -23.64 -11.90 14.14
C GLN A 609 -24.73 -11.66 13.09
N THR A 610 -24.36 -11.66 11.81
CA THR A 610 -25.33 -11.64 10.72
C THR A 610 -26.19 -12.89 10.82
N SER A 611 -27.52 -12.74 10.80
CA SER A 611 -28.45 -13.86 10.88
C SER A 611 -28.09 -14.95 9.86
N GLU A 612 -28.07 -16.21 10.30
CA GLU A 612 -27.96 -17.38 9.41
C GLU A 612 -29.28 -17.66 8.67
N THR A 613 -30.39 -17.09 9.16
CA THR A 613 -31.72 -17.26 8.57
C THR A 613 -31.77 -16.64 7.17
N GLY A 614 -32.12 -17.44 6.16
CA GLY A 614 -32.32 -16.97 4.79
C GLY A 614 -31.04 -16.85 3.94
N ARG A 615 -29.87 -17.32 4.41
CA ARG A 615 -28.64 -17.36 3.61
C ARG A 615 -28.69 -18.37 2.45
N LEU A 616 -29.44 -19.47 2.61
CA LEU A 616 -29.64 -20.44 1.53
C LEU A 616 -30.69 -19.91 0.55
N GLU A 617 -30.22 -19.40 -0.58
CA GLU A 617 -31.07 -19.11 -1.73
C GLU A 617 -31.11 -20.32 -2.67
N ARG A 618 -32.31 -20.81 -2.95
CA ARG A 618 -32.52 -21.94 -3.87
C ARG A 618 -32.81 -21.41 -5.25
N GLY A 619 -31.85 -21.55 -6.15
CA GLY A 619 -32.04 -21.19 -7.57
C GLY A 619 -33.04 -22.11 -8.29
N PRO A 620 -33.45 -21.75 -9.52
CA PRO A 620 -34.45 -22.51 -10.29
C PRO A 620 -34.12 -23.99 -10.51
N ALA A 621 -32.82 -24.35 -10.52
CA ALA A 621 -32.37 -25.72 -10.70
C ALA A 621 -32.42 -26.58 -9.42
N PHE A 622 -32.64 -25.99 -8.24
CA PHE A 622 -32.46 -26.67 -6.95
C PHE A 622 -33.35 -27.90 -6.77
N SER A 623 -34.61 -27.83 -7.20
CA SER A 623 -35.57 -28.95 -7.11
C SER A 623 -35.40 -30.00 -8.21
N GLY A 624 -34.64 -29.71 -9.26
CA GLY A 624 -34.44 -30.59 -10.41
C GLY A 624 -33.26 -31.57 -10.28
N ILE A 625 -32.50 -31.50 -9.18
CA ILE A 625 -31.32 -32.34 -8.95
C ILE A 625 -31.78 -33.76 -8.60
N SER A 626 -31.46 -34.72 -9.47
CA SER A 626 -31.92 -36.11 -9.35
C SER A 626 -30.84 -37.05 -8.79
N LYS A 627 -29.56 -36.68 -8.94
CA LYS A 627 -28.40 -37.48 -8.52
C LYS A 627 -27.51 -36.72 -7.54
N LEU A 628 -27.66 -37.04 -6.25
CA LEU A 628 -26.80 -36.53 -5.17
C LEU A 628 -25.58 -37.43 -4.87
N LYS A 629 -25.48 -38.60 -5.52
CA LYS A 629 -24.32 -39.49 -5.38
C LYS A 629 -23.25 -39.11 -6.40
N SER A 630 -22.09 -38.66 -5.91
CA SER A 630 -20.90 -38.49 -6.74
C SER A 630 -20.33 -39.86 -7.11
N GLN A 631 -20.77 -40.42 -8.22
CA GLN A 631 -19.99 -41.43 -8.93
C GLN A 631 -19.25 -40.68 -10.02
N ILE A 632 -17.93 -40.52 -9.87
CA ILE A 632 -17.06 -40.18 -10.99
C ILE A 632 -17.17 -41.37 -11.93
N SER A 633 -18.08 -41.28 -12.92
CA SER A 633 -18.47 -42.41 -13.76
C SER A 633 -17.47 -42.67 -14.88
N GLU A 634 -16.66 -41.66 -15.21
CA GLU A 634 -15.68 -41.72 -16.30
C GLU A 634 -14.27 -41.69 -15.71
N THR A 635 -13.41 -42.63 -16.12
CA THR A 635 -12.03 -42.77 -15.61
C THR A 635 -11.10 -41.61 -15.99
N GLY A 636 -11.55 -40.73 -16.89
CA GLY A 636 -10.84 -39.52 -17.33
C GLY A 636 -11.29 -38.21 -16.70
N ASP A 637 -12.32 -38.22 -15.86
CA ASP A 637 -12.83 -36.99 -15.25
C ASP A 637 -11.89 -36.45 -14.17
N TRP A 638 -11.63 -35.14 -14.24
CA TRP A 638 -10.95 -34.32 -13.24
C TRP A 638 -11.98 -33.42 -12.56
N ALA A 639 -12.88 -34.04 -11.78
CA ALA A 639 -13.99 -33.38 -11.11
C ALA A 639 -13.54 -32.35 -10.05
N THR A 640 -12.32 -32.47 -9.54
CA THR A 640 -11.72 -31.49 -8.62
C THR A 640 -10.38 -31.00 -9.15
N TYR A 641 -9.93 -29.82 -8.69
CA TYR A 641 -8.54 -29.40 -8.91
C TYR A 641 -7.55 -30.47 -8.40
N ARG A 642 -6.61 -30.90 -9.25
CA ARG A 642 -5.77 -32.09 -9.02
C ARG A 642 -6.54 -33.41 -8.99
N HIS A 643 -7.50 -33.57 -9.89
CA HIS A 643 -8.24 -34.80 -10.23
C HIS A 643 -9.39 -35.14 -9.28
N ASP A 644 -9.10 -35.58 -8.05
CA ASP A 644 -10.07 -36.20 -7.13
C ASP A 644 -10.12 -35.52 -5.75
N ALA A 645 -11.00 -35.98 -4.86
CA ALA A 645 -11.15 -35.43 -3.51
C ALA A 645 -9.85 -35.49 -2.68
N ALA A 646 -8.95 -36.44 -2.98
CA ALA A 646 -7.64 -36.56 -2.35
C ALA A 646 -6.58 -35.64 -2.98
N ARG A 647 -6.92 -34.89 -4.05
CA ARG A 647 -6.01 -34.01 -4.80
C ARG A 647 -4.80 -34.76 -5.37
N SER A 648 -4.99 -36.03 -5.73
CA SER A 648 -3.92 -36.96 -6.11
C SER A 648 -3.00 -36.42 -7.21
N GLY A 649 -3.56 -35.64 -8.14
CA GLY A 649 -2.81 -35.09 -9.28
C GLY A 649 -2.39 -36.15 -10.29
N ALA A 650 -3.05 -37.32 -10.31
CA ALA A 650 -2.78 -38.40 -11.26
C ALA A 650 -4.08 -39.00 -11.78
N THR A 651 -4.08 -39.45 -13.03
CA THR A 651 -5.20 -40.18 -13.66
C THR A 651 -4.70 -41.49 -14.26
N ARG A 652 -5.59 -42.47 -14.41
CA ARG A 652 -5.32 -43.72 -15.14
C ARG A 652 -5.54 -43.59 -16.65
N SER A 653 -6.01 -42.43 -17.12
CA SER A 653 -6.25 -42.17 -18.53
C SER A 653 -4.96 -42.22 -19.33
N ALA A 654 -4.98 -42.94 -20.45
CA ALA A 654 -3.88 -42.98 -21.38
C ALA A 654 -3.80 -41.65 -22.15
N VAL A 655 -2.62 -41.04 -22.18
CA VAL A 655 -2.36 -39.78 -22.92
C VAL A 655 -1.44 -40.09 -24.11
N PRO A 656 -1.81 -39.70 -25.35
CA PRO A 656 -0.98 -39.97 -26.51
C PRO A 656 0.31 -39.15 -26.47
N VAL A 657 1.42 -39.75 -26.91
CA VAL A 657 2.75 -39.10 -26.94
C VAL A 657 2.78 -37.88 -27.87
N LYS A 658 1.99 -37.90 -28.95
CA LYS A 658 1.85 -36.79 -29.89
C LYS A 658 0.50 -36.11 -29.66
N LEU A 659 0.52 -34.96 -28.99
CA LEU A 659 -0.65 -34.12 -28.78
C LEU A 659 -0.91 -33.25 -30.01
N LYS A 660 -2.19 -33.02 -30.32
CA LYS A 660 -2.66 -32.00 -31.26
C LYS A 660 -3.71 -31.13 -30.56
N ALA A 661 -3.74 -29.84 -30.86
CA ALA A 661 -4.79 -28.97 -30.35
C ALA A 661 -6.15 -29.45 -30.89
N ALA A 662 -7.09 -29.75 -30.00
CA ALA A 662 -8.45 -30.14 -30.38
C ALA A 662 -9.32 -28.91 -30.67
N TRP A 663 -9.26 -27.93 -29.77
CA TRP A 663 -9.94 -26.64 -29.88
C TRP A 663 -9.22 -25.60 -29.01
N GLN A 664 -9.61 -24.34 -29.17
CA GLN A 664 -9.14 -23.23 -28.34
C GLN A 664 -10.27 -22.22 -28.14
N THR A 665 -10.44 -21.75 -26.91
CA THR A 665 -11.44 -20.74 -26.53
C THR A 665 -10.74 -19.58 -25.83
N ALA A 666 -11.05 -18.35 -26.26
CA ALA A 666 -10.57 -17.14 -25.62
C ALA A 666 -11.49 -16.79 -24.43
N LEU A 667 -10.90 -16.69 -23.24
CA LEU A 667 -11.55 -16.18 -22.04
C LEU A 667 -10.72 -15.00 -21.51
N SER A 668 -11.39 -14.00 -20.98
CA SER A 668 -10.77 -12.78 -20.45
C SER A 668 -10.48 -12.92 -18.95
N GLY A 669 -9.60 -12.05 -18.46
CA GLY A 669 -9.22 -11.98 -17.04
C GLY A 669 -8.23 -13.05 -16.59
N ASN A 670 -7.92 -13.03 -15.29
CA ASN A 670 -7.12 -14.06 -14.65
C ASN A 670 -7.96 -15.32 -14.46
N LEU A 671 -7.53 -16.44 -15.02
CA LEU A 671 -8.28 -17.70 -14.98
C LEU A 671 -7.83 -18.59 -13.83
N THR A 672 -8.77 -19.27 -13.18
CA THR A 672 -8.44 -20.41 -12.32
C THR A 672 -7.92 -21.58 -13.16
N PRO A 673 -7.18 -22.53 -12.55
CA PRO A 673 -7.04 -23.85 -13.16
C PRO A 673 -8.42 -24.43 -13.54
N PRO A 674 -8.53 -25.19 -14.66
CA PRO A 674 -9.79 -25.81 -15.05
C PRO A 674 -10.08 -27.08 -14.25
N THR A 675 -11.35 -27.43 -14.13
CA THR A 675 -11.82 -28.79 -13.81
C THR A 675 -12.62 -29.34 -14.99
N VAL A 676 -12.53 -30.65 -15.23
CA VAL A 676 -13.11 -31.27 -16.43
C VAL A 676 -13.88 -32.50 -15.99
N ALA A 677 -15.21 -32.47 -16.08
CA ALA A 677 -16.05 -33.61 -15.73
C ALA A 677 -17.42 -33.53 -16.40
N GLY A 678 -18.06 -34.68 -16.61
CA GLY A 678 -19.40 -34.73 -17.20
C GLY A 678 -19.49 -34.06 -18.58
N GLY A 679 -18.44 -34.21 -19.40
CA GLY A 679 -18.35 -33.63 -20.75
C GLY A 679 -18.20 -32.10 -20.77
N LYS A 680 -17.82 -31.46 -19.65
CA LYS A 680 -17.64 -30.01 -19.56
C LYS A 680 -16.32 -29.62 -18.93
N VAL A 681 -15.81 -28.46 -19.35
CA VAL A 681 -14.69 -27.76 -18.73
C VAL A 681 -15.23 -26.59 -17.93
N PHE A 682 -14.90 -26.54 -16.64
CA PHE A 682 -15.27 -25.44 -15.75
C PHE A 682 -14.06 -24.61 -15.40
N VAL A 683 -14.21 -23.29 -15.49
CA VAL A 683 -13.15 -22.33 -15.19
C VAL A 683 -13.77 -21.03 -14.70
N ALA A 684 -13.13 -20.37 -13.74
CA ALA A 684 -13.53 -19.04 -13.32
C ALA A 684 -12.58 -17.97 -13.86
N SER A 685 -13.14 -16.87 -14.36
CA SER A 685 -12.45 -15.60 -14.52
C SER A 685 -12.54 -14.84 -13.19
N VAL A 686 -11.42 -14.85 -12.46
CA VAL A 686 -11.34 -14.49 -11.05
C VAL A 686 -11.82 -13.06 -10.81
N ASP A 687 -11.24 -12.10 -11.53
CA ASP A 687 -11.52 -10.68 -11.36
C ASP A 687 -12.84 -10.25 -11.99
N GLU A 688 -13.36 -11.01 -12.96
CA GLU A 688 -14.67 -10.75 -13.59
C GLU A 688 -15.84 -11.43 -12.86
N HIS A 689 -15.56 -12.08 -11.73
CA HIS A 689 -16.56 -12.78 -10.90
C HIS A 689 -17.33 -13.85 -11.67
N ARG A 690 -16.76 -14.39 -12.75
CA ARG A 690 -17.49 -15.20 -13.73
C ARG A 690 -17.04 -16.64 -13.68
N VAL A 691 -17.97 -17.58 -13.55
CA VAL A 691 -17.75 -19.02 -13.74
C VAL A 691 -18.30 -19.41 -15.10
N CYS A 692 -17.49 -20.09 -15.90
CA CYS A 692 -17.86 -20.55 -17.24
C CYS A 692 -17.85 -22.07 -17.29
N ALA A 693 -18.83 -22.65 -17.99
CA ALA A 693 -18.84 -24.03 -18.40
C ALA A 693 -18.74 -24.09 -19.93
N LEU A 694 -17.72 -24.78 -20.44
CA LEU A 694 -17.50 -25.03 -21.86
C LEU A 694 -17.74 -26.50 -22.16
N ASP A 695 -18.15 -26.80 -23.38
CA ASP A 695 -18.19 -28.17 -23.90
C ASP A 695 -16.76 -28.73 -24.02
N ALA A 696 -16.51 -29.93 -23.48
CA ALA A 696 -15.16 -30.49 -23.40
C ALA A 696 -14.58 -30.90 -24.76
N ASP A 697 -15.42 -31.22 -25.75
CA ASP A 697 -14.98 -31.71 -27.05
C ASP A 697 -14.80 -30.59 -28.08
N SER A 698 -15.54 -29.49 -27.93
CA SER A 698 -15.55 -28.40 -28.91
C SER A 698 -15.08 -27.05 -28.36
N GLY A 699 -14.99 -26.88 -27.04
CA GLY A 699 -14.67 -25.60 -26.40
C GLY A 699 -15.79 -24.56 -26.47
N LYS A 700 -16.94 -24.90 -27.08
CA LYS A 700 -18.08 -23.99 -27.21
C LYS A 700 -18.66 -23.64 -25.84
N ALA A 701 -19.11 -22.40 -25.68
CA ALA A 701 -19.73 -21.95 -24.45
C ALA A 701 -21.04 -22.73 -24.18
N GLY A 702 -21.14 -23.31 -22.99
CA GLY A 702 -22.37 -23.95 -22.50
C GLY A 702 -23.21 -22.96 -21.70
N TRP A 703 -22.71 -22.56 -20.53
CA TRP A 703 -23.33 -21.54 -19.68
C TRP A 703 -22.27 -20.75 -18.93
N ASP A 704 -22.66 -19.58 -18.44
CA ASP A 704 -21.85 -18.80 -17.51
C ASP A 704 -22.69 -18.24 -16.35
N PHE A 705 -22.03 -17.97 -15.23
CA PHE A 705 -22.62 -17.43 -14.02
C PHE A 705 -21.76 -16.30 -13.47
N THR A 706 -22.38 -15.19 -13.06
CA THR A 706 -21.69 -14.05 -12.44
C THR A 706 -21.99 -14.02 -10.95
N ALA A 707 -20.98 -14.31 -10.12
CA ALA A 707 -21.06 -14.24 -8.67
C ALA A 707 -21.02 -12.78 -8.16
N GLY A 708 -21.39 -12.58 -6.89
CA GLY A 708 -21.31 -11.27 -6.23
C GLY A 708 -19.88 -10.77 -6.02
N GLY A 709 -18.90 -11.67 -6.00
CA GLY A 709 -17.49 -11.36 -5.83
C GLY A 709 -16.56 -12.30 -6.59
N ARG A 710 -15.25 -12.06 -6.44
CA ARG A 710 -14.20 -12.87 -7.06
C ARG A 710 -14.34 -14.36 -6.72
N VAL A 711 -14.07 -15.22 -7.70
CA VAL A 711 -14.03 -16.67 -7.55
C VAL A 711 -12.58 -17.13 -7.69
N ASP A 712 -11.86 -17.24 -6.58
CA ASP A 712 -10.42 -17.48 -6.60
C ASP A 712 -10.03 -18.97 -6.74
N SER A 713 -11.00 -19.89 -6.65
CA SER A 713 -10.76 -21.33 -6.65
C SER A 713 -11.44 -22.03 -7.82
N PRO A 714 -10.81 -23.06 -8.42
CA PRO A 714 -11.44 -23.89 -9.44
C PRO A 714 -12.78 -24.47 -8.96
N PRO A 715 -13.85 -24.45 -9.78
CA PRO A 715 -15.10 -25.12 -9.44
C PRO A 715 -14.89 -26.62 -9.20
N THR A 716 -15.57 -27.19 -8.22
CA THR A 716 -15.58 -28.64 -7.94
C THR A 716 -16.88 -29.23 -8.46
N VAL A 717 -16.79 -30.26 -9.30
CA VAL A 717 -17.94 -30.98 -9.82
C VAL A 717 -18.30 -32.12 -8.86
N PHE A 718 -19.55 -32.13 -8.39
CA PHE A 718 -20.06 -33.16 -7.50
C PHE A 718 -21.51 -33.49 -7.87
N GLY A 719 -21.74 -34.72 -8.34
CA GLY A 719 -23.05 -35.10 -8.90
C GLY A 719 -23.41 -34.22 -10.11
N GLU A 720 -24.60 -33.62 -10.08
CA GLU A 720 -25.10 -32.71 -11.13
C GLU A 720 -24.76 -31.23 -10.85
N GLN A 721 -23.80 -30.96 -9.94
CA GLN A 721 -23.53 -29.61 -9.43
C GLN A 721 -22.08 -29.18 -9.68
N ALA A 722 -21.92 -27.88 -9.97
CA ALA A 722 -20.63 -27.19 -9.89
C ALA A 722 -20.61 -26.34 -8.61
N LEU A 723 -19.73 -26.68 -7.69
CA LEU A 723 -19.56 -26.05 -6.38
C LEU A 723 -18.37 -25.09 -6.42
N PHE A 724 -18.55 -23.85 -6.01
CA PHE A 724 -17.49 -22.85 -5.93
C PHE A 724 -17.79 -21.85 -4.82
N GLY A 725 -16.75 -21.28 -4.22
CA GLY A 725 -16.85 -20.18 -3.26
C GLY A 725 -16.47 -18.84 -3.93
N CYS A 726 -17.08 -17.75 -3.48
CA CYS A 726 -16.75 -16.40 -3.95
C CYS A 726 -16.53 -15.43 -2.78
N ARG A 727 -16.00 -14.24 -3.06
CA ARG A 727 -15.75 -13.17 -2.07
C ARG A 727 -16.83 -12.10 -2.03
N ASP A 728 -18.10 -12.50 -2.06
CA ASP A 728 -19.23 -11.57 -1.92
C ASP A 728 -19.48 -11.12 -0.47
N GLY A 729 -18.92 -11.84 0.51
CA GLY A 729 -18.93 -11.43 1.92
C GLY A 729 -20.17 -11.85 2.70
N HIS A 730 -20.93 -12.84 2.20
CA HIS A 730 -22.09 -13.43 2.86
C HIS A 730 -21.79 -14.68 3.68
#